data_AF-A0AA97B065-F1
#
_entry.id   AF-A0AA97B065-F1
#
_cell.length_a   1.000
_cell.length_b   1.000
_cell.length_c   1.000
_cell.angle_alpha   90.00
_cell.angle_beta   90.00
_cell.angle_gamma   90.00
#
_symmetry.space_group_name_H-M   'P 1'
#
loop_
_entity.id
_entity.type
_entity.pdbx_description
1 polymer ?
#
loop_
_entity_poly.entity_id
_entity_poly.type
_entity_poly.pdbx_seq_one_letter_code
_entity_poly.pdbx_strand_id
1 'polypeptide(L)'
;MQKGLFLPLLLVVVAWLGGAYLLIQYLVIPHNYSQIELAAKQKTAELAEVVQSYVADYSKRLQALGSRKLPAATLIESTKLPEQVSLQAFSSEQVRVGSGQNPSLNFALVDLLKRSQETPEQPMEVLRTGVENSWQLHSVINLENEQLLATQPFSVLENILKSLGGGHGQVQLMQKFPDAHRQTLWRAGTGKGHNTIEQLEDSYLSLHFSPSETFVEQHSLPTSWIYIGAGIGILVSLFALLKFLPRDSRAPWERSKDASGSELNKAHPQASDGGTTQAPNTDFLPQSLASAPSISDSDSENSESEEKENSSKDLPESDDDKPELPLTSEYPQHVFRAYDIRGIAGQEINEPFAYQLGRALGTLAQHAGEHLLLVGRDGRNSSETLSQCLIEGILDSGCNSINLGLIPSPLLYYACAKGKNTSSGVIVTASHNPAEYNGFKIVLKGRALAEDKLQGLYQLMKKGPFKSGEGANREQEITDKYIDEVFNNVALAGQPHLVIDAGNGATSNLAPRLFEQLGCAVTPIYCEVDGNFPNHAPDPSRPENLEALTEKVLATGADLGVALDGDGDRVTLISSSGRIAWADQLVMLLARDILARNPGENIVFDVKSSRSLSQLISQYGGRPIMWKTGHSPMKAKMLETKAILGGELSGHIFIKDRWFGFDDGIYAAARVLEIMALREQSLDELLDTLPKMHSTPEILLPVEETEKFSLIDQLRDKGNFGNADINTIDGLRIEFPDGWGLVRASNTTSALTLRFEAENEQALERIRTEVMGQLRKIAPAITVPDWQLLD
;
A
#
# COMPACT_ATOMS: atom_id res chain seq x y z
N MET A 1 -5.01 -9.94 67.74
CA MET A 1 -3.93 -9.36 66.90
C MET A 1 -4.08 -7.84 66.90
N GLN A 2 -2.99 -7.07 66.89
CA GLN A 2 -3.05 -5.59 66.95
C GLN A 2 -3.48 -5.01 65.59
N LYS A 3 -4.54 -4.19 65.56
CA LYS A 3 -4.99 -3.52 64.32
C LYS A 3 -4.00 -2.49 63.77
N GLY A 4 -3.10 -1.96 64.60
CA GLY A 4 -2.15 -0.91 64.20
C GLY A 4 -0.97 -1.36 63.33
N LEU A 5 -0.63 -2.66 63.28
CA LEU A 5 0.56 -3.14 62.57
C LEU A 5 0.34 -3.37 61.06
N PHE A 6 -0.91 -3.38 60.59
CA PHE A 6 -1.25 -3.82 59.23
C PHE A 6 -0.79 -2.83 58.15
N LEU A 7 -0.96 -1.53 58.38
CA LEU A 7 -0.56 -0.47 57.45
C LEU A 7 0.98 -0.41 57.21
N PRO A 8 1.85 -0.35 58.25
CA PRO A 8 3.29 -0.35 58.01
C PRO A 8 3.80 -1.67 57.41
N LEU A 9 3.18 -2.81 57.74
CA LEU A 9 3.49 -4.11 57.13
C LEU A 9 3.14 -4.13 55.63
N LEU A 10 1.99 -3.58 55.25
CA LEU A 10 1.59 -3.41 53.85
C LEU A 10 2.54 -2.46 53.10
N LEU A 11 2.89 -1.32 53.70
CA LEU A 11 3.81 -0.34 53.10
C LEU A 11 5.21 -0.93 52.84
N VAL A 12 5.74 -1.76 53.74
CA VAL A 12 7.01 -2.49 53.52
C VAL A 12 6.91 -3.43 52.31
N VAL A 13 5.83 -4.19 52.20
CA VAL A 13 5.62 -5.12 51.05
C VAL A 13 5.48 -4.35 49.74
N VAL A 14 4.69 -3.27 49.72
CA VAL A 14 4.51 -2.41 48.54
C VAL A 14 5.81 -1.72 48.13
N ALA A 15 6.62 -1.23 49.08
CA ALA A 15 7.89 -0.58 48.77
C ALA A 15 8.89 -1.56 48.11
N TRP A 16 9.04 -2.77 48.65
CA TRP A 16 9.97 -3.77 48.11
C TRP A 16 9.50 -4.40 46.80
N LEU A 17 8.21 -4.76 46.67
CA LEU A 17 7.68 -5.32 45.42
C LEU A 17 7.53 -4.25 44.32
N GLY A 18 7.15 -3.03 44.67
CA GLY A 18 7.13 -1.90 43.75
C GLY A 18 8.53 -1.51 43.29
N GLY A 19 9.50 -1.46 44.20
CA GLY A 19 10.91 -1.25 43.86
C GLY A 19 11.46 -2.34 42.94
N ALA A 20 11.18 -3.62 43.23
CA ALA A 20 11.54 -4.75 42.36
C ALA A 20 10.90 -4.64 40.97
N TYR A 21 9.62 -4.30 40.89
CA TYR A 21 8.90 -4.10 39.63
C TYR A 21 9.51 -2.95 38.79
N LEU A 22 9.78 -1.80 39.41
CA LEU A 22 10.42 -0.68 38.73
C LEU A 22 11.83 -1.02 38.24
N LEU A 23 12.63 -1.72 39.05
CA LEU A 23 13.97 -2.17 38.69
C LEU A 23 13.92 -3.15 37.50
N ILE A 24 12.96 -4.08 37.48
CA ILE A 24 12.75 -5.01 36.36
C ILE A 24 12.32 -4.26 35.08
N GLN A 25 11.33 -3.38 35.17
CA GLN A 25 10.78 -2.66 34.00
C GLN A 25 11.77 -1.65 33.39
N TYR A 26 12.44 -0.84 34.21
CA TYR A 26 13.23 0.30 33.72
C TYR A 26 14.74 0.02 33.58
N LEU A 27 15.26 -1.08 34.13
CA LEU A 27 16.68 -1.45 34.00
C LEU A 27 16.87 -2.84 33.38
N VAL A 28 16.21 -3.87 33.91
CA VAL A 28 16.52 -5.27 33.53
C VAL A 28 15.93 -5.65 32.18
N ILE A 29 14.68 -5.29 31.89
CA ILE A 29 14.07 -5.57 30.58
C ILE A 29 14.83 -4.84 29.46
N PRO A 30 15.14 -3.53 29.55
CA PRO A 30 15.99 -2.85 28.56
C PRO A 30 17.40 -3.42 28.43
N HIS A 31 18.05 -3.78 29.55
CA HIS A 31 19.38 -4.39 29.51
C HIS A 31 19.36 -5.77 28.84
N ASN A 32 18.41 -6.63 29.22
CA ASN A 32 18.24 -7.97 28.63
C ASN A 32 17.94 -7.85 27.13
N TYR A 33 17.07 -6.92 26.72
CA TYR A 33 16.79 -6.68 25.30
C TYR A 33 18.08 -6.34 24.52
N SER A 34 18.88 -5.40 25.04
CA SER A 34 20.15 -5.00 24.43
C SER A 34 21.20 -6.13 24.40
N GLN A 35 21.27 -6.98 25.43
CA GLN A 35 22.15 -8.16 25.43
C GLN A 35 21.70 -9.22 24.42
N ILE A 36 20.39 -9.48 24.33
CA ILE A 36 19.82 -10.42 23.35
C ILE A 36 20.04 -9.90 21.92
N GLU A 37 19.84 -8.61 21.66
CA GLU A 37 20.07 -7.98 20.36
C GLU A 37 21.55 -8.07 19.94
N LEU A 38 22.48 -7.75 20.85
CA LEU A 38 23.91 -7.84 20.58
C LEU A 38 24.37 -9.29 20.34
N ALA A 39 23.89 -10.24 21.15
CA ALA A 39 24.19 -11.66 20.98
C ALA A 39 23.57 -12.21 19.69
N ALA A 40 22.34 -11.82 19.35
CA ALA A 40 21.67 -12.22 18.10
C ALA A 40 22.40 -11.63 16.88
N LYS A 41 22.88 -10.38 16.95
CA LYS A 41 23.68 -9.78 15.88
C LYS A 41 25.01 -10.50 15.71
N GLN A 42 25.74 -10.76 16.79
CA GLN A 42 26.98 -11.56 16.72
C GLN A 42 26.70 -12.95 16.12
N LYS A 43 25.62 -13.62 16.55
CA LYS A 43 25.23 -14.93 16.00
C LYS A 43 24.89 -14.84 14.51
N THR A 44 24.25 -13.77 14.05
CA THR A 44 23.94 -13.54 12.63
C THR A 44 25.22 -13.34 11.82
N ALA A 45 26.18 -12.57 12.34
CA ALA A 45 27.48 -12.38 11.71
C ALA A 45 28.30 -13.69 11.63
N GLU A 46 28.35 -14.48 12.70
CA GLU A 46 28.98 -15.82 12.70
C GLU A 46 28.35 -16.76 11.66
N LEU A 47 27.01 -16.73 11.53
CA LEU A 47 26.28 -17.53 10.55
C LEU A 47 26.52 -17.03 9.12
N ALA A 48 26.54 -15.71 8.92
CA ALA A 48 26.79 -15.07 7.63
C ALA A 48 28.24 -15.29 7.17
N GLU A 49 29.23 -15.25 8.05
CA GLU A 49 30.65 -15.50 7.73
C GLU A 49 30.85 -16.90 7.13
N VAL A 50 30.19 -17.94 7.66
CA VAL A 50 30.26 -19.30 7.11
C VAL A 50 29.69 -19.37 5.69
N VAL A 51 28.55 -18.70 5.44
CA VAL A 51 27.94 -18.69 4.11
C VAL A 51 28.73 -17.80 3.14
N GLN A 52 29.22 -16.64 3.58
CA GLN A 52 30.10 -15.75 2.82
C GLN A 52 31.39 -16.45 2.40
N SER A 53 32.00 -17.19 3.32
CA SER A 53 33.21 -17.99 3.05
C SER A 53 32.98 -19.04 1.96
N TYR A 54 31.82 -19.73 1.99
CA TYR A 54 31.42 -20.64 0.91
C TYR A 54 31.20 -19.93 -0.42
N VAL A 55 30.44 -18.83 -0.45
CA VAL A 55 30.12 -18.07 -1.67
C VAL A 55 31.39 -17.46 -2.28
N ALA A 56 32.30 -16.92 -1.47
CA ALA A 56 33.55 -16.34 -1.90
C ALA A 56 34.53 -17.41 -2.44
N ASP A 57 34.67 -18.56 -1.79
CA ASP A 57 35.49 -19.68 -2.28
C ASP A 57 34.90 -20.27 -3.58
N TYR A 58 33.57 -20.43 -3.67
CA TYR A 58 32.88 -20.85 -4.89
C TYR A 58 33.12 -19.88 -6.05
N SER A 59 32.84 -18.58 -5.86
CA SER A 59 33.06 -17.53 -6.86
C SER A 59 34.53 -17.50 -7.32
N LYS A 60 35.47 -17.49 -6.38
CA LYS A 60 36.92 -17.50 -6.65
C LYS A 60 37.38 -18.73 -7.44
N ARG A 61 36.79 -19.90 -7.19
CA ARG A 61 37.05 -21.13 -7.97
C ARG A 61 36.53 -21.01 -9.40
N LEU A 62 35.36 -20.42 -9.62
CA LEU A 62 34.81 -20.18 -10.96
C LEU A 62 35.61 -19.13 -11.73
N GLN A 63 35.96 -18.00 -11.11
CA GLN A 63 36.86 -16.99 -11.69
C GLN A 63 38.22 -17.59 -12.10
N ALA A 64 38.75 -18.54 -11.31
CA ALA A 64 39.97 -19.29 -11.61
C ALA A 64 39.84 -20.32 -12.75
N LEU A 65 38.69 -20.41 -13.41
CA LEU A 65 38.51 -21.10 -14.70
C LEU A 65 38.60 -20.11 -15.87
N GLY A 66 37.93 -18.96 -15.78
CA GLY A 66 37.95 -17.93 -16.82
C GLY A 66 39.36 -17.38 -17.09
N SER A 67 40.18 -17.25 -16.04
CA SER A 67 41.57 -16.80 -16.16
C SER A 67 42.51 -17.76 -16.92
N ARG A 68 42.08 -18.98 -17.25
CA ARG A 68 42.94 -20.01 -17.88
C ARG A 68 43.15 -19.83 -19.39
N LYS A 69 42.39 -18.94 -20.06
CA LYS A 69 42.44 -18.72 -21.52
C LYS A 69 42.35 -20.02 -22.34
N LEU A 70 41.38 -20.87 -22.01
CA LEU A 70 41.05 -22.09 -22.74
C LEU A 70 39.62 -22.01 -23.31
N PRO A 71 39.30 -22.66 -24.44
CA PRO A 71 37.94 -22.75 -24.96
C PRO A 71 36.98 -23.42 -23.97
N ALA A 72 35.69 -23.08 -24.03
CA ALA A 72 34.69 -23.56 -23.08
C ALA A 72 34.62 -25.10 -23.01
N ALA A 73 34.64 -25.78 -24.16
CA ALA A 73 34.65 -27.24 -24.23
C ALA A 73 35.84 -27.87 -23.46
N THR A 74 37.05 -27.32 -23.65
CA THR A 74 38.26 -27.78 -22.96
C THR A 74 38.19 -27.52 -21.45
N LEU A 75 37.58 -26.40 -21.03
CA LEU A 75 37.35 -26.13 -19.60
C LEU A 75 36.34 -27.11 -18.99
N ILE A 76 35.27 -27.45 -19.70
CA ILE A 76 34.25 -28.42 -19.25
C ILE A 76 34.86 -29.81 -19.08
N GLU A 77 35.67 -30.29 -20.03
CA GLU A 77 36.30 -31.62 -19.95
C GLU A 77 37.44 -31.71 -18.93
N SER A 78 38.26 -30.66 -18.79
CA SER A 78 39.47 -30.71 -17.95
C SER A 78 39.26 -30.34 -16.49
N THR A 79 38.10 -29.75 -16.13
CA THR A 79 37.88 -29.23 -14.78
C THR A 79 37.16 -30.24 -13.88
N LYS A 80 37.87 -30.75 -12.86
CA LYS A 80 37.22 -31.32 -11.67
C LYS A 80 36.59 -30.19 -10.85
N LEU A 81 35.32 -29.94 -11.11
CA LEU A 81 34.49 -28.97 -10.38
C LEU A 81 34.18 -29.46 -8.95
N PRO A 82 33.68 -28.56 -8.06
CA PRO A 82 33.02 -28.96 -6.82
C PRO A 82 31.82 -29.89 -7.07
N GLU A 83 31.34 -30.55 -6.02
CA GLU A 83 30.22 -31.49 -6.12
C GLU A 83 28.97 -30.82 -6.72
N GLN A 84 28.32 -31.56 -7.64
CA GLN A 84 27.04 -31.22 -8.26
C GLN A 84 27.02 -29.95 -9.15
N VAL A 85 28.15 -29.33 -9.47
CA VAL A 85 28.21 -28.22 -10.43
C VAL A 85 28.12 -28.75 -11.86
N SER A 86 27.18 -28.23 -12.65
CA SER A 86 27.13 -28.37 -14.10
C SER A 86 27.64 -27.10 -14.79
N LEU A 87 28.25 -27.26 -15.97
CA LEU A 87 28.66 -26.16 -16.85
C LEU A 87 27.96 -26.31 -18.20
N GLN A 88 27.47 -25.20 -18.75
CA GLN A 88 26.98 -25.11 -20.12
C GLN A 88 27.63 -23.92 -20.82
N ALA A 89 28.11 -24.13 -22.05
CA ALA A 89 28.74 -23.12 -22.88
C ALA A 89 27.75 -22.48 -23.84
N PHE A 90 27.81 -21.15 -23.97
CA PHE A 90 27.00 -20.38 -24.93
C PHE A 90 27.88 -19.34 -25.63
N SER A 91 27.92 -19.36 -26.96
CA SER A 91 28.31 -18.18 -27.74
C SER A 91 27.18 -17.14 -27.71
N SER A 92 27.47 -15.88 -28.04
CA SER A 92 26.47 -14.79 -27.98
C SER A 92 25.20 -15.06 -28.82
N GLU A 93 25.31 -15.81 -29.93
CA GLU A 93 24.18 -16.22 -30.77
C GLU A 93 23.30 -17.33 -30.14
N GLN A 94 23.85 -18.07 -29.17
CA GLN A 94 23.17 -19.16 -28.45
C GLN A 94 22.50 -18.68 -27.14
N VAL A 95 22.74 -17.44 -26.70
CA VAL A 95 22.10 -16.84 -25.52
C VAL A 95 20.66 -16.43 -25.83
N ARG A 96 19.79 -17.43 -25.95
CA ARG A 96 18.36 -17.31 -26.23
C ARG A 96 17.57 -18.37 -25.47
N VAL A 97 16.33 -18.04 -25.12
CA VAL A 97 15.45 -18.92 -24.32
C VAL A 97 15.23 -20.26 -25.02
N GLY A 98 15.19 -21.33 -24.22
CA GLY A 98 15.08 -22.71 -24.69
C GLY A 98 16.40 -23.37 -25.12
N SER A 99 17.52 -22.63 -25.18
CA SER A 99 18.85 -23.22 -25.45
C SER A 99 19.42 -23.93 -24.21
N GLY A 100 20.43 -24.78 -24.38
CA GLY A 100 20.94 -25.63 -23.30
C GLY A 100 20.13 -26.92 -23.11
N GLN A 101 20.42 -27.68 -22.05
CA GLN A 101 19.75 -28.96 -21.76
C GLN A 101 19.20 -29.04 -20.34
N ASN A 102 20.03 -28.85 -19.30
CA ASN A 102 19.55 -28.83 -17.92
C ASN A 102 20.44 -27.94 -17.02
N PRO A 103 19.95 -26.78 -16.56
CA PRO A 103 18.71 -26.13 -16.99
C PRO A 103 18.77 -25.74 -18.47
N SER A 104 17.63 -25.74 -19.16
CA SER A 104 17.50 -24.91 -20.36
C SER A 104 17.40 -23.43 -19.96
N LEU A 105 17.88 -22.53 -20.80
CA LEU A 105 17.84 -21.10 -20.55
C LEU A 105 16.38 -20.61 -20.49
N ASN A 106 15.92 -20.20 -19.31
CA ASN A 106 14.75 -19.32 -19.18
C ASN A 106 15.18 -17.85 -19.37
N PHE A 107 14.23 -16.92 -19.29
CA PHE A 107 14.53 -15.49 -19.48
C PHE A 107 15.46 -14.93 -18.41
N ALA A 108 15.37 -15.38 -17.15
CA ALA A 108 16.28 -14.97 -16.09
C ALA A 108 17.74 -15.39 -16.36
N LEU A 109 17.95 -16.61 -16.88
CA LEU A 109 19.29 -17.07 -17.28
C LEU A 109 19.81 -16.33 -18.52
N VAL A 110 18.94 -15.97 -19.47
CA VAL A 110 19.30 -15.11 -20.61
C VAL A 110 19.66 -13.69 -20.17
N ASP A 111 18.91 -13.12 -19.22
CA ASP A 111 19.19 -11.80 -18.62
C ASP A 111 20.53 -11.81 -17.86
N LEU A 112 20.77 -12.79 -16.98
CA LEU A 112 22.04 -12.96 -16.25
C LEU A 112 23.24 -13.11 -17.21
N LEU A 113 23.10 -13.92 -18.26
CA LEU A 113 24.12 -14.06 -19.32
C LEU A 113 24.37 -12.71 -20.02
N LYS A 114 23.32 -11.97 -20.43
CA LYS A 114 23.46 -10.66 -21.08
C LYS A 114 24.07 -9.61 -20.16
N ARG A 115 23.58 -9.44 -18.93
CA ARG A 115 24.13 -8.50 -17.94
C ARG A 115 25.62 -8.75 -17.69
N SER A 116 26.04 -10.01 -17.67
CA SER A 116 27.46 -10.36 -17.52
C SER A 116 28.34 -10.01 -18.74
N GLN A 117 27.78 -9.71 -19.91
CA GLN A 117 28.54 -9.13 -21.03
C GLN A 117 28.82 -7.63 -20.80
N GLU A 118 27.86 -6.90 -20.23
CA GLU A 118 27.97 -5.46 -19.94
C GLU A 118 28.77 -5.17 -18.67
N THR A 119 28.61 -5.99 -17.64
CA THR A 119 29.29 -5.90 -16.33
C THR A 119 29.83 -7.27 -15.95
N PRO A 120 31.11 -7.58 -16.28
CA PRO A 120 31.68 -8.93 -16.19
C PRO A 120 31.61 -9.61 -14.83
N GLU A 121 31.55 -8.83 -13.75
CA GLU A 121 31.38 -9.31 -12.38
C GLU A 121 29.89 -9.22 -12.01
N GLN A 122 29.13 -10.25 -12.36
CA GLN A 122 27.77 -10.45 -11.82
C GLN A 122 27.83 -11.27 -10.53
N PRO A 123 27.09 -10.88 -9.48
CA PRO A 123 26.86 -11.73 -8.33
C PRO A 123 26.24 -13.08 -8.68
N MET A 124 26.40 -14.06 -7.78
CA MET A 124 25.68 -15.32 -7.86
C MET A 124 24.18 -15.10 -7.62
N GLU A 125 23.34 -15.67 -8.47
CA GLU A 125 21.88 -15.58 -8.38
C GLU A 125 21.26 -16.95 -8.11
N VAL A 126 20.37 -17.02 -7.13
CA VAL A 126 19.59 -18.23 -6.83
C VAL A 126 18.23 -18.11 -7.52
N LEU A 127 17.97 -18.98 -8.49
CA LEU A 127 16.78 -18.93 -9.34
C LEU A 127 16.07 -20.30 -9.31
N ARG A 128 14.78 -20.33 -9.67
CA ARG A 128 14.08 -21.58 -9.96
C ARG A 128 14.25 -21.94 -11.43
N THR A 129 14.91 -23.06 -11.69
CA THR A 129 15.26 -23.52 -13.05
C THR A 129 15.28 -25.05 -13.15
N GLY A 130 15.52 -25.57 -14.36
CA GLY A 130 15.56 -27.02 -14.61
C GLY A 130 14.18 -27.67 -14.66
N VAL A 131 14.17 -28.99 -14.91
CA VAL A 131 12.94 -29.77 -15.20
C VAL A 131 11.95 -29.76 -14.03
N GLU A 132 12.44 -29.73 -12.78
CA GLU A 132 11.61 -29.72 -11.57
C GLU A 132 11.28 -28.30 -11.06
N ASN A 133 11.71 -27.25 -11.78
CA ASN A 133 11.60 -25.84 -11.36
C ASN A 133 12.15 -25.60 -9.93
N SER A 134 13.22 -26.32 -9.58
CA SER A 134 13.80 -26.34 -8.24
C SER A 134 14.81 -25.19 -8.04
N TRP A 135 15.16 -24.89 -6.79
CA TRP A 135 16.16 -23.87 -6.49
C TRP A 135 17.56 -24.30 -6.94
N GLN A 136 18.22 -23.44 -7.70
CA GLN A 136 19.54 -23.64 -8.28
C GLN A 136 20.38 -22.35 -8.11
N LEU A 137 21.67 -22.49 -7.83
CA LEU A 137 22.65 -21.41 -7.78
C LEU A 137 23.23 -21.23 -9.18
N HIS A 138 23.22 -20.02 -9.71
CA HIS A 138 23.75 -19.68 -11.02
C HIS A 138 24.88 -18.65 -10.94
N SER A 139 25.88 -18.82 -11.80
CA SER A 139 26.98 -17.87 -11.96
C SER A 139 27.50 -17.94 -13.39
N VAL A 140 27.90 -16.81 -13.96
CA VAL A 140 28.46 -16.76 -15.32
C VAL A 140 29.96 -16.50 -15.26
N ILE A 141 30.71 -17.23 -16.08
CA ILE A 141 32.14 -17.01 -16.31
C ILE A 141 32.29 -16.57 -17.76
N ASN A 142 32.71 -15.32 -17.97
CA ASN A 142 33.01 -14.80 -19.30
C ASN A 142 34.36 -15.33 -19.79
N LEU A 143 34.38 -15.84 -21.03
CA LEU A 143 35.59 -16.19 -21.79
C LEU A 143 35.73 -15.21 -22.97
N GLU A 144 36.78 -15.38 -23.78
CA GLU A 144 37.15 -14.43 -24.83
C GLU A 144 36.14 -14.36 -26.01
N ASN A 145 35.38 -15.44 -26.26
CA ASN A 145 34.33 -15.51 -27.30
C ASN A 145 33.07 -16.29 -26.86
N GLU A 146 33.01 -16.75 -25.61
CA GLU A 146 32.00 -17.68 -25.08
C GLU A 146 31.66 -17.32 -23.63
N GLN A 147 30.50 -17.73 -23.14
CA GLN A 147 30.10 -17.62 -21.74
C GLN A 147 29.81 -19.01 -21.18
N LEU A 148 30.36 -19.31 -20.00
CA LEU A 148 30.05 -20.52 -19.25
C LEU A 148 29.03 -20.19 -18.16
N LEU A 149 27.82 -20.76 -18.28
CA LEU A 149 26.86 -20.81 -17.18
C LEU A 149 27.22 -21.97 -16.24
N ALA A 150 27.67 -21.64 -15.03
CA ALA A 150 27.75 -22.59 -13.93
C ALA A 150 26.38 -22.68 -13.24
N THR A 151 25.92 -23.90 -12.99
CA THR A 151 24.68 -24.18 -12.24
C THR A 151 24.90 -25.27 -11.20
N GLN A 152 24.50 -25.04 -9.96
CA GLN A 152 24.63 -25.99 -8.85
C GLN A 152 23.30 -26.12 -8.08
N PRO A 153 22.85 -27.34 -7.73
CA PRO A 153 21.66 -27.54 -6.90
C PRO A 153 21.72 -26.81 -5.55
N PHE A 154 20.62 -26.16 -5.16
CA PHE A 154 20.55 -25.46 -3.88
C PHE A 154 20.78 -26.38 -2.68
N SER A 155 20.54 -27.69 -2.81
CA SER A 155 20.87 -28.71 -1.81
C SER A 155 22.32 -28.67 -1.29
N VAL A 156 23.28 -28.21 -2.09
CA VAL A 156 24.68 -28.07 -1.63
C VAL A 156 24.79 -26.96 -0.57
N LEU A 157 24.21 -25.80 -0.85
CA LEU A 157 24.11 -24.68 0.11
C LEU A 157 23.18 -25.02 1.27
N GLU A 158 22.10 -25.74 1.00
CA GLU A 158 21.13 -26.20 2.00
C GLU A 158 21.77 -27.11 3.06
N ASN A 159 22.73 -27.96 2.68
CA ASN A 159 23.46 -28.79 3.64
C ASN A 159 24.32 -27.97 4.61
N ILE A 160 24.92 -26.87 4.13
CA ILE A 160 25.64 -25.91 4.98
C ILE A 160 24.65 -25.23 5.93
N LEU A 161 23.55 -24.69 5.40
CA LEU A 161 22.50 -24.06 6.20
C LEU A 161 21.88 -25.01 7.25
N LYS A 162 21.68 -26.29 6.92
CA LYS A 162 21.25 -27.35 7.84
C LYS A 162 22.26 -27.61 8.96
N SER A 163 23.57 -27.55 8.67
CA SER A 163 24.60 -27.67 9.70
C SER A 163 24.65 -26.47 10.67
N LEU A 164 24.17 -25.31 10.22
CA LEU A 164 24.10 -24.07 10.99
C LEU A 164 22.79 -23.92 11.79
N GLY A 165 21.69 -24.53 11.33
CA GLY A 165 20.34 -24.42 11.89
C GLY A 165 20.08 -25.19 13.20
N GLY A 166 20.99 -25.10 14.17
CA GLY A 166 20.90 -25.83 15.45
C GLY A 166 20.42 -24.98 16.63
N GLY A 167 19.30 -25.36 17.25
CA GLY A 167 18.94 -25.14 18.67
C GLY A 167 18.72 -23.72 19.23
N HIS A 168 19.31 -22.70 18.62
CA HIS A 168 19.42 -21.34 19.17
C HIS A 168 18.43 -20.33 18.57
N GLY A 169 17.67 -20.72 17.55
CA GLY A 169 16.72 -19.84 16.87
C GLY A 169 16.27 -20.39 15.53
N GLN A 170 15.61 -19.52 14.77
CA GLN A 170 15.35 -19.71 13.35
C GLN A 170 16.47 -19.05 12.54
N VAL A 171 16.89 -19.71 11.46
CA VAL A 171 17.77 -19.16 10.43
C VAL A 171 17.00 -19.10 9.12
N GLN A 172 17.09 -17.98 8.41
CA GLN A 172 16.57 -17.84 7.05
C GLN A 172 17.67 -17.34 6.10
N LEU A 173 17.70 -17.84 4.86
CA LEU A 173 18.47 -17.26 3.77
C LEU A 173 17.49 -16.58 2.81
N MET A 174 17.73 -15.30 2.52
CA MET A 174 16.87 -14.50 1.64
C MET A 174 17.68 -13.79 0.57
N GLN A 175 17.14 -13.74 -0.65
CA GLN A 175 17.68 -12.98 -1.77
C GLN A 175 16.94 -11.65 -1.93
N LYS A 176 17.65 -10.58 -2.30
CA LYS A 176 17.05 -9.30 -2.67
C LYS A 176 17.87 -8.59 -3.76
N PHE A 177 17.28 -8.45 -4.95
CA PHE A 177 17.81 -7.55 -5.98
C PHE A 177 17.53 -6.07 -5.58
N PRO A 178 18.24 -5.08 -6.14
CA PRO A 178 18.18 -3.68 -5.66
C PRO A 178 16.75 -3.12 -5.56
N ASP A 179 15.96 -3.27 -6.64
CA ASP A 179 14.61 -2.70 -6.78
C ASP A 179 13.48 -3.70 -6.45
N ALA A 180 13.81 -4.98 -6.24
CA ALA A 180 12.84 -6.05 -6.03
C ALA A 180 12.56 -6.32 -4.53
N HIS A 181 11.54 -7.12 -4.25
CA HIS A 181 11.28 -7.59 -2.88
C HIS A 181 12.28 -8.65 -2.41
N ARG A 182 12.31 -8.85 -1.09
CA ARG A 182 13.03 -10.00 -0.50
C ARG A 182 12.29 -11.29 -0.87
N GLN A 183 13.06 -12.31 -1.20
CA GLN A 183 12.55 -13.65 -1.49
C GLN A 183 13.24 -14.65 -0.57
N THR A 184 12.47 -15.33 0.28
CA THR A 184 12.99 -16.38 1.15
C THR A 184 13.35 -17.61 0.32
N LEU A 185 14.65 -17.94 0.28
CA LEU A 185 15.15 -19.12 -0.42
C LEU A 185 15.02 -20.36 0.47
N TRP A 186 15.33 -20.21 1.77
CA TRP A 186 15.39 -21.30 2.73
C TRP A 186 15.14 -20.82 4.16
N ARG A 187 14.64 -21.73 5.01
CA ARG A 187 14.39 -21.49 6.44
C ARG A 187 14.42 -22.79 7.23
N ALA A 188 15.03 -22.77 8.42
CA ALA A 188 14.88 -23.82 9.43
C ALA A 188 14.95 -23.27 10.86
N GLY A 189 14.46 -24.06 11.82
CA GLY A 189 14.39 -23.67 13.24
C GLY A 189 13.19 -22.78 13.59
N THR A 190 13.04 -22.47 14.87
CA THR A 190 11.95 -21.66 15.41
C THR A 190 12.51 -20.52 16.26
N GLY A 191 11.90 -19.35 16.11
CA GLY A 191 12.29 -18.13 16.82
C GLY A 191 11.07 -17.24 17.06
N LYS A 192 11.18 -16.36 18.05
CA LYS A 192 10.15 -15.37 18.41
C LYS A 192 10.74 -13.99 18.76
N GLY A 193 12.07 -13.87 18.77
CA GLY A 193 12.77 -12.61 19.02
C GLY A 193 12.79 -11.68 17.80
N HIS A 194 13.36 -10.49 17.99
CA HIS A 194 13.60 -9.53 16.90
C HIS A 194 14.55 -10.13 15.85
N ASN A 195 14.27 -9.91 14.57
CA ASN A 195 15.07 -10.46 13.47
C ASN A 195 16.34 -9.64 13.25
N THR A 196 17.52 -10.22 13.52
CA THR A 196 18.80 -9.64 13.13
C THR A 196 19.16 -10.07 11.70
N ILE A 197 19.75 -9.15 10.94
CA ILE A 197 19.97 -9.26 9.50
C ILE A 197 21.42 -8.90 9.18
N GLU A 198 22.12 -9.76 8.45
CA GLU A 198 23.43 -9.45 7.87
C GLU A 198 23.39 -9.66 6.34
N GLN A 199 23.91 -8.70 5.58
CA GLN A 199 24.01 -8.79 4.12
C GLN A 199 25.34 -9.46 3.75
N LEU A 200 25.33 -10.36 2.77
CA LEU A 200 26.53 -11.03 2.29
C LEU A 200 27.20 -10.15 1.21
N GLU A 201 28.50 -9.87 1.38
CA GLU A 201 29.28 -9.01 0.48
C GLU A 201 29.31 -9.56 -0.95
N ASP A 202 29.30 -8.68 -1.93
CA ASP A 202 29.26 -8.97 -3.38
C ASP A 202 28.14 -9.95 -3.81
N SER A 203 27.03 -9.96 -3.06
CA SER A 203 25.89 -10.85 -3.30
C SER A 203 24.53 -10.16 -3.10
N TYR A 204 23.50 -10.73 -3.73
CA TYR A 204 22.10 -10.41 -3.44
C TYR A 204 21.57 -11.14 -2.19
N LEU A 205 22.41 -11.89 -1.46
CA LEU A 205 21.99 -12.73 -0.34
C LEU A 205 22.09 -11.99 1.00
N SER A 206 21.17 -12.33 1.90
CA SER A 206 21.17 -11.90 3.29
C SER A 206 20.78 -13.06 4.20
N LEU A 207 21.45 -13.17 5.34
CA LEU A 207 21.15 -14.16 6.36
C LEU A 207 20.42 -13.49 7.52
N HIS A 208 19.32 -14.11 7.95
CA HIS A 208 18.45 -13.60 9.00
C HIS A 208 18.40 -14.60 10.14
N PHE A 209 18.45 -14.10 11.37
CA PHE A 209 18.37 -14.92 12.58
C PHE A 209 17.28 -14.38 13.51
N SER A 210 16.45 -15.29 14.03
CA SER A 210 15.38 -14.98 14.99
C SER A 210 15.61 -15.82 16.26
N PRO A 211 15.98 -15.22 17.40
CA PRO A 211 16.28 -15.95 18.64
C PRO A 211 15.16 -16.90 19.10
N SER A 212 15.57 -18.08 19.58
CA SER A 212 14.68 -19.01 20.31
C SER A 212 14.45 -18.53 21.75
N GLU A 213 13.44 -19.09 22.41
CA GLU A 213 13.20 -18.87 23.84
C GLU A 213 14.41 -19.31 24.69
N THR A 214 15.07 -20.42 24.33
CA THR A 214 16.28 -20.90 25.00
C THR A 214 17.50 -19.97 24.81
N PHE A 215 17.63 -19.32 23.66
CA PHE A 215 18.68 -18.32 23.43
C PHE A 215 18.40 -17.02 24.18
N VAL A 216 17.13 -16.60 24.24
CA VAL A 216 16.67 -15.47 25.06
C VAL A 216 16.97 -15.72 26.54
N GLU A 217 16.64 -16.90 27.08
CA GLU A 217 16.98 -17.27 28.46
C GLU A 217 18.49 -17.18 28.72
N GLN A 218 19.32 -17.77 27.84
CA GLN A 218 20.78 -17.82 27.96
C GLN A 218 21.45 -16.43 27.99
N HIS A 219 20.88 -15.42 27.33
CA HIS A 219 21.43 -14.06 27.23
C HIS A 219 20.66 -13.03 28.07
N SER A 220 19.82 -13.48 29.00
CA SER A 220 19.02 -12.63 29.88
C SER A 220 19.46 -12.73 31.34
N LEU A 221 19.41 -11.63 32.09
CA LEU A 221 19.55 -11.65 33.54
C LEU A 221 18.27 -12.23 34.18
N PRO A 222 18.35 -13.33 34.96
CA PRO A 222 17.18 -13.94 35.58
C PRO A 222 16.57 -13.04 36.66
N THR A 223 15.34 -12.58 36.42
CA THR A 223 14.58 -11.66 37.29
C THR A 223 14.23 -12.24 38.66
N SER A 224 14.31 -13.57 38.82
CA SER A 224 14.04 -14.28 40.08
C SER A 224 14.90 -13.78 41.25
N TRP A 225 16.17 -13.44 41.03
CA TRP A 225 17.05 -12.92 42.08
C TRP A 225 16.59 -11.58 42.64
N ILE A 226 15.91 -10.75 41.86
CA ILE A 226 15.38 -9.45 42.29
C ILE A 226 14.18 -9.65 43.20
N TYR A 227 13.30 -10.61 42.86
CA TYR A 227 12.19 -11.00 43.74
C TYR A 227 12.67 -11.74 45.00
N ILE A 228 13.73 -12.55 44.93
CA ILE A 228 14.38 -13.16 46.11
C ILE A 228 14.99 -12.07 46.99
N GLY A 229 15.71 -11.10 46.41
CA GLY A 229 16.27 -9.95 47.12
C GLY A 229 15.19 -9.09 47.79
N ALA A 230 14.07 -8.84 47.10
CA ALA A 230 12.92 -8.16 47.66
C ALA A 230 12.24 -8.97 48.79
N GLY A 231 12.14 -10.30 48.66
CA GLY A 231 11.62 -11.18 49.71
C GLY A 231 12.49 -11.16 50.97
N ILE A 232 13.82 -11.21 50.82
CA ILE A 232 14.78 -11.05 51.92
C ILE A 232 14.67 -9.65 52.52
N GLY A 233 14.58 -8.61 51.68
CA GLY A 233 14.38 -7.21 52.09
C GLY A 233 13.12 -7.01 52.93
N ILE A 234 11.99 -7.62 52.51
CA ILE A 234 10.75 -7.67 53.28
C ILE A 234 10.98 -8.38 54.62
N LEU A 235 11.54 -9.59 54.64
CA LEU A 235 11.77 -10.35 55.88
C LEU A 235 12.65 -9.58 56.89
N VAL A 236 13.74 -8.95 56.42
CA VAL A 236 14.61 -8.10 57.26
C VAL A 236 13.87 -6.86 57.75
N SER A 237 13.10 -6.19 56.87
CA SER A 237 12.32 -5.01 57.22
C SER A 237 11.23 -5.33 58.25
N LEU A 238 10.53 -6.46 58.10
CA LEU A 238 9.51 -6.92 59.04
C LEU A 238 10.12 -7.37 60.37
N PHE A 239 11.29 -8.03 60.36
CA PHE A 239 12.01 -8.35 61.60
C PHE A 239 12.46 -7.09 62.34
N ALA A 240 12.95 -6.08 61.62
CA ALA A 240 13.25 -4.77 62.22
C ALA A 240 11.99 -4.10 62.78
N LEU A 241 10.87 -4.11 62.05
CA LEU A 241 9.58 -3.59 62.49
C LEU A 241 9.11 -4.27 63.80
N LEU A 242 9.18 -5.60 63.86
CA LEU A 242 8.80 -6.39 65.02
C LEU A 242 9.74 -6.22 66.22
N LYS A 243 11.02 -5.89 65.98
CA LYS A 243 12.05 -5.73 67.02
C LYS A 243 12.13 -4.30 67.57
N PHE A 244 11.83 -3.29 66.76
CA PHE A 244 12.07 -1.88 67.09
C PHE A 244 10.80 -1.00 67.19
N LEU A 245 9.60 -1.48 66.84
CA LEU A 245 8.39 -0.73 67.20
C LEU A 245 8.15 -0.76 68.73
N PRO A 246 7.85 0.39 69.36
CA PRO A 246 7.39 0.41 70.74
C PRO A 246 6.03 -0.30 70.85
N ARG A 247 5.85 -1.13 71.88
CA ARG A 247 4.63 -1.95 72.07
C ARG A 247 3.34 -1.13 72.24
N ASP A 248 3.45 0.13 72.67
CA ASP A 248 2.34 1.09 72.74
C ASP A 248 2.38 2.10 71.57
N SER A 249 1.97 1.63 70.40
CA SER A 249 1.79 2.46 69.20
C SER A 249 0.31 2.78 68.96
N ARG A 250 -0.30 3.54 69.88
CA ARG A 250 -1.57 4.27 69.63
C ARG A 250 -1.31 5.48 68.75
N ALA A 251 -2.29 5.84 67.91
CA ALA A 251 -2.09 6.90 66.92
C ALA A 251 -2.18 8.31 67.56
N PRO A 252 -1.50 9.33 67.01
CA PRO A 252 -1.46 10.67 67.61
C PRO A 252 -2.85 11.32 67.82
N TRP A 253 -3.80 11.03 66.94
CA TRP A 253 -5.17 11.55 66.99
C TRP A 253 -6.06 10.92 68.09
N GLU A 254 -5.60 9.87 68.77
CA GLU A 254 -6.36 9.18 69.84
C GLU A 254 -6.13 9.81 71.24
N ARG A 255 -5.48 10.96 71.34
CA ARG A 255 -4.93 11.49 72.61
C ARG A 255 -5.58 12.76 73.19
N SER A 256 -6.60 13.34 72.56
CA SER A 256 -7.10 14.69 72.95
C SER A 256 -8.62 14.87 72.87
N LYS A 257 -9.34 14.31 73.85
CA LYS A 257 -10.68 14.76 74.28
C LYS A 257 -10.87 14.51 75.78
N ASP A 258 -10.61 15.53 76.60
CA ASP A 258 -11.20 15.73 77.95
C ASP A 258 -10.78 17.11 78.51
N ALA A 259 -11.62 17.68 79.39
CA ALA A 259 -11.57 19.01 80.05
C ALA A 259 -12.27 20.19 79.33
N SER A 260 -13.07 20.96 80.09
CA SER A 260 -13.96 22.01 79.57
C SER A 260 -14.42 23.04 80.64
N GLY A 261 -14.53 24.32 80.26
CA GLY A 261 -15.25 25.39 80.98
C GLY A 261 -14.42 26.25 81.96
N SER A 262 -14.85 27.46 82.36
CA SER A 262 -15.96 28.32 81.88
C SER A 262 -15.98 29.70 82.60
N GLU A 263 -16.89 30.61 82.19
CA GLU A 263 -17.47 31.75 82.99
C GLU A 263 -16.64 33.07 83.12
N LEU A 264 -17.20 34.30 83.23
CA LEU A 264 -18.59 34.84 83.16
C LEU A 264 -18.62 36.41 83.00
N ASN A 265 -19.66 36.98 82.32
CA ASN A 265 -20.44 38.24 82.55
C ASN A 265 -19.76 39.60 82.99
N LYS A 266 -20.25 40.85 82.76
CA LYS A 266 -21.40 41.56 82.09
C LYS A 266 -21.15 43.11 82.22
N ALA A 267 -21.92 44.13 81.77
CA ALA A 267 -23.10 44.40 80.91
C ALA A 267 -23.23 45.94 80.67
N HIS A 268 -24.42 46.43 80.27
CA HIS A 268 -24.92 47.83 80.18
C HIS A 268 -24.67 48.62 78.85
N PRO A 269 -25.62 49.50 78.41
CA PRO A 269 -26.31 49.21 77.13
C PRO A 269 -26.69 50.43 76.23
N GLN A 270 -27.46 50.12 75.17
CA GLN A 270 -28.29 51.00 74.32
C GLN A 270 -27.60 51.95 73.30
N ALA A 271 -27.63 51.53 72.03
CA ALA A 271 -28.11 52.35 70.90
C ALA A 271 -28.50 51.44 69.71
N SER A 272 -29.49 51.88 68.91
CA SER A 272 -29.89 51.39 67.56
C SER A 272 -29.96 49.87 67.28
N ASP A 273 -31.14 49.39 66.91
CA ASP A 273 -31.41 48.01 66.45
C ASP A 273 -32.04 48.02 65.04
N GLY A 274 -31.88 46.91 64.30
CA GLY A 274 -32.62 46.61 63.06
C GLY A 274 -31.85 46.76 61.73
N GLY A 275 -31.59 45.65 61.03
CA GLY A 275 -31.29 45.64 59.59
C GLY A 275 -30.28 44.58 59.11
N THR A 276 -30.77 43.52 58.48
CA THR A 276 -29.98 42.69 57.54
C THR A 276 -29.87 43.45 56.18
N THR A 277 -29.12 43.06 55.14
CA THR A 277 -28.80 41.70 54.64
C THR A 277 -27.63 41.72 53.63
N GLN A 278 -26.96 40.56 53.48
CA GLN A 278 -26.35 40.01 52.25
C GLN A 278 -25.29 40.76 51.38
N ALA A 279 -24.23 39.99 51.09
CA ALA A 279 -23.55 39.88 49.78
C ALA A 279 -22.61 41.05 49.38
N PRO A 280 -21.89 41.00 48.22
CA PRO A 280 -20.42 40.96 48.30
C PRO A 280 -19.71 42.08 47.52
N ASN A 281 -18.47 42.42 47.90
CA ASN A 281 -17.47 42.84 46.91
C ASN A 281 -16.00 42.87 47.39
N THR A 282 -15.14 42.51 46.45
CA THR A 282 -13.82 43.08 46.07
C THR A 282 -13.08 44.10 46.97
N ASP A 283 -11.79 43.82 47.15
CA ASP A 283 -10.64 44.66 46.70
C ASP A 283 -9.73 45.50 47.63
N PHE A 284 -8.44 45.32 47.31
CA PHE A 284 -7.22 46.14 47.37
C PHE A 284 -6.58 46.73 48.67
N LEU A 285 -5.27 46.41 48.71
CA LEU A 285 -4.13 47.00 49.39
C LEU A 285 -4.04 48.54 49.31
N PRO A 286 -3.33 49.16 50.27
CA PRO A 286 -2.04 49.83 49.97
C PRO A 286 -0.95 49.45 51.02
N GLN A 287 0.37 49.68 50.91
CA GLN A 287 1.31 50.24 49.90
C GLN A 287 2.75 49.76 50.31
N SER A 288 3.91 50.00 49.68
CA SER A 288 4.41 50.75 48.50
C SER A 288 5.69 50.00 47.98
N LEU A 289 6.84 50.48 47.47
CA LEU A 289 7.51 51.78 47.21
C LEU A 289 8.72 51.54 46.24
N ALA A 290 9.67 52.49 46.15
CA ALA A 290 11.08 52.35 45.70
C ALA A 290 11.41 52.20 44.19
N SER A 291 11.24 53.31 43.46
CA SER A 291 12.24 54.00 42.59
C SER A 291 13.16 53.27 41.58
N ALA A 292 13.21 53.80 40.34
CA ALA A 292 14.17 53.50 39.27
C ALA A 292 15.28 54.57 39.13
N PRO A 293 16.27 54.36 38.21
CA PRO A 293 16.42 55.23 37.01
C PRO A 293 16.98 54.48 35.76
N SER A 294 17.15 55.00 34.52
CA SER A 294 16.48 56.04 33.67
C SER A 294 17.16 56.07 32.26
N ILE A 295 17.03 57.16 31.45
CA ILE A 295 17.82 57.58 30.25
C ILE A 295 17.30 57.24 28.82
N SER A 296 16.74 58.29 28.16
CA SER A 296 16.81 58.78 26.75
C SER A 296 16.65 57.89 25.49
N ASP A 297 16.16 58.35 24.32
CA ASP A 297 15.34 59.53 23.87
C ASP A 297 14.99 59.38 22.36
N SER A 298 14.26 60.34 21.76
CA SER A 298 14.14 60.70 20.33
C SER A 298 13.18 59.93 19.39
N ASP A 299 11.87 60.22 19.55
CA ASP A 299 11.02 61.06 18.65
C ASP A 299 10.97 60.91 17.10
N SER A 300 9.79 61.33 16.59
CA SER A 300 9.45 61.87 15.25
C SER A 300 9.14 60.87 14.09
N GLU A 301 8.11 61.07 13.25
CA GLU A 301 7.01 62.07 13.30
C GLU A 301 5.71 61.65 12.56
N ASN A 302 4.62 62.31 12.93
CA ASN A 302 3.21 62.18 12.50
C ASN A 302 2.91 62.14 10.99
N SER A 303 1.75 61.55 10.63
CA SER A 303 0.64 62.35 10.06
C SER A 303 -0.73 61.71 10.36
N GLU A 304 -1.67 62.53 10.85
CA GLU A 304 -3.12 62.25 10.88
C GLU A 304 -3.74 62.74 9.52
N SER A 305 -5.05 62.73 9.21
CA SER A 305 -6.29 62.53 9.98
C SER A 305 -7.51 62.21 9.07
N GLU A 306 -8.63 61.91 9.72
CA GLU A 306 -10.04 62.19 9.33
C GLU A 306 -10.80 61.35 8.28
N GLU A 307 -11.90 60.76 8.79
CA GLU A 307 -13.06 60.22 8.06
C GLU A 307 -13.99 61.35 7.61
N LYS A 308 -14.76 61.17 6.51
CA LYS A 308 -16.07 61.83 6.30
C LYS A 308 -17.03 60.95 5.49
N GLU A 309 -18.15 60.56 6.09
CA GLU A 309 -19.35 60.09 5.37
C GLU A 309 -20.13 61.27 4.78
N ASN A 310 -20.77 61.10 3.62
CA ASN A 310 -22.22 61.39 3.50
C ASN A 310 -22.90 60.76 2.25
N SER A 311 -24.22 60.83 2.28
CA SER A 311 -25.25 60.13 1.51
C SER A 311 -25.42 60.45 0.00
N SER A 312 -25.65 59.35 -0.73
CA SER A 312 -26.46 59.10 -1.94
C SER A 312 -27.14 60.23 -2.75
N LYS A 313 -27.19 60.01 -4.09
CA LYS A 313 -28.46 59.93 -4.88
C LYS A 313 -28.34 59.42 -6.34
N ASP A 314 -28.89 58.24 -6.56
CA ASP A 314 -29.77 57.72 -7.64
C ASP A 314 -29.48 57.86 -9.17
N LEU A 315 -29.79 56.76 -9.88
CA LEU A 315 -30.09 56.54 -11.32
C LEU A 315 -28.95 56.13 -12.29
N PRO A 316 -29.21 55.22 -13.28
CA PRO A 316 -29.73 53.85 -13.11
C PRO A 316 -29.05 52.78 -14.04
N GLU A 317 -29.53 51.52 -13.97
CA GLU A 317 -29.38 50.42 -14.97
C GLU A 317 -27.97 49.87 -15.32
N SER A 318 -27.68 48.66 -14.82
CA SER A 318 -27.59 47.44 -15.67
C SER A 318 -27.57 46.18 -14.81
N ASP A 319 -28.43 45.20 -15.08
CA ASP A 319 -28.45 43.92 -14.35
C ASP A 319 -27.28 43.02 -14.75
N ASP A 320 -26.54 42.49 -13.76
CA ASP A 320 -25.50 41.48 -13.95
C ASP A 320 -25.49 40.55 -12.70
N ASP A 321 -26.57 39.78 -12.57
CA ASP A 321 -26.92 38.98 -11.38
C ASP A 321 -26.05 37.70 -11.29
N LYS A 322 -24.73 37.88 -11.16
CA LYS A 322 -23.80 36.80 -10.79
C LYS A 322 -24.03 36.44 -9.31
N PRO A 323 -24.39 35.19 -8.97
CA PRO A 323 -24.57 34.81 -7.58
C PRO A 323 -23.23 34.82 -6.84
N GLU A 324 -23.05 35.76 -5.91
CA GLU A 324 -21.98 35.70 -4.90
C GLU A 324 -22.25 34.52 -3.95
N LEU A 325 -21.90 33.31 -4.39
CA LEU A 325 -21.92 32.11 -3.56
C LEU A 325 -20.99 32.32 -2.36
N PRO A 326 -21.50 32.28 -1.11
CA PRO A 326 -20.71 32.66 0.04
C PRO A 326 -19.59 31.64 0.30
N LEU A 327 -18.36 32.15 0.45
CA LEU A 327 -17.12 31.40 0.73
C LEU A 327 -17.09 30.64 2.09
N THR A 328 -18.25 30.44 2.71
CA THR A 328 -18.44 29.85 4.04
C THR A 328 -19.04 28.44 4.01
N SER A 329 -19.28 27.85 2.83
CA SER A 329 -19.68 26.45 2.70
C SER A 329 -18.54 25.52 3.14
N GLU A 330 -18.71 24.85 4.29
CA GLU A 330 -17.75 23.83 4.75
C GLU A 330 -17.84 22.57 3.89
N TYR A 331 -16.98 22.47 2.87
CA TYR A 331 -16.87 21.28 2.04
C TYR A 331 -16.49 20.04 2.89
N PRO A 332 -17.17 18.90 2.71
CA PRO A 332 -16.95 17.70 3.52
C PRO A 332 -15.53 17.14 3.31
N GLN A 333 -14.66 17.22 4.32
CA GLN A 333 -13.26 16.80 4.17
C GLN A 333 -13.12 15.32 3.77
N HIS A 334 -14.06 14.45 4.18
CA HIS A 334 -14.01 13.02 3.89
C HIS A 334 -14.25 12.65 2.41
N VAL A 335 -14.76 13.57 1.57
CA VAL A 335 -14.80 13.30 0.11
C VAL A 335 -13.42 13.41 -0.53
N PHE A 336 -12.43 14.04 0.12
CA PHE A 336 -11.04 14.10 -0.36
C PHE A 336 -10.28 12.85 0.11
N ARG A 337 -10.37 11.77 -0.67
CA ARG A 337 -9.87 10.42 -0.33
C ARG A 337 -8.36 10.31 -0.59
N ALA A 338 -7.82 9.09 -0.51
CA ALA A 338 -6.38 8.86 -0.70
C ALA A 338 -5.86 9.20 -2.11
N TYR A 339 -6.71 9.09 -3.15
CA TYR A 339 -6.29 9.20 -4.55
C TYR A 339 -7.32 9.85 -5.51
N ASP A 340 -8.53 10.16 -5.04
CA ASP A 340 -9.57 10.87 -5.79
C ASP A 340 -10.48 11.68 -4.85
N ILE A 341 -11.31 12.55 -5.43
CA ILE A 341 -12.42 13.19 -4.71
C ILE A 341 -13.69 12.41 -5.02
N ARG A 342 -14.48 11.98 -4.02
CA ARG A 342 -15.69 11.16 -4.26
C ARG A 342 -16.69 11.14 -3.10
N GLY A 343 -17.96 11.39 -3.41
CA GLY A 343 -19.08 11.48 -2.46
C GLY A 343 -20.44 11.45 -3.15
N ILE A 344 -21.52 11.61 -2.39
CA ILE A 344 -22.91 11.58 -2.89
C ILE A 344 -23.22 12.88 -3.65
N ALA A 345 -23.69 12.74 -4.88
CA ALA A 345 -24.05 13.85 -5.76
C ALA A 345 -25.27 14.63 -5.23
N GLY A 346 -25.24 15.95 -5.36
CA GLY A 346 -26.28 16.86 -4.85
C GLY A 346 -26.32 17.02 -3.32
N GLN A 347 -25.51 16.24 -2.57
CA GLN A 347 -25.42 16.32 -1.11
C GLN A 347 -24.01 16.71 -0.65
N GLU A 348 -23.01 15.89 -0.99
CA GLU A 348 -21.62 16.08 -0.59
C GLU A 348 -20.78 16.71 -1.72
N ILE A 349 -21.13 16.39 -2.97
CA ILE A 349 -20.55 16.96 -4.19
C ILE A 349 -21.69 17.55 -5.02
N ASN A 350 -21.69 18.87 -5.17
CA ASN A 350 -22.73 19.66 -5.83
C ASN A 350 -22.12 20.76 -6.71
N GLU A 351 -22.96 21.60 -7.30
CA GLU A 351 -22.57 22.63 -8.26
C GLU A 351 -21.60 23.67 -7.65
N PRO A 352 -21.84 24.23 -6.42
CA PRO A 352 -20.84 25.06 -5.74
C PRO A 352 -19.51 24.34 -5.45
N PHE A 353 -19.54 23.06 -5.07
CA PHE A 353 -18.32 22.26 -4.87
C PHE A 353 -17.52 22.16 -6.17
N ALA A 354 -18.18 21.84 -7.29
CA ALA A 354 -17.56 21.70 -8.60
C ALA A 354 -16.96 23.02 -9.09
N TYR A 355 -17.68 24.14 -8.97
CA TYR A 355 -17.18 25.47 -9.28
C TYR A 355 -15.94 25.82 -8.43
N GLN A 356 -16.01 25.61 -7.11
CA GLN A 356 -14.89 25.93 -6.23
C GLN A 356 -13.66 25.05 -6.49
N LEU A 357 -13.88 23.78 -6.84
CA LEU A 357 -12.83 22.86 -7.30
C LEU A 357 -12.20 23.37 -8.60
N GLY A 358 -13.00 23.87 -9.55
CA GLY A 358 -12.52 24.48 -10.78
C GLY A 358 -11.62 25.69 -10.52
N ARG A 359 -12.06 26.63 -9.66
CA ARG A 359 -11.26 27.79 -9.24
C ARG A 359 -9.92 27.38 -8.62
N ALA A 360 -9.94 26.35 -7.77
CA ALA A 360 -8.74 25.82 -7.13
C ALA A 360 -7.79 25.12 -8.11
N LEU A 361 -8.31 24.28 -9.01
CA LEU A 361 -7.52 23.54 -10.01
C LEU A 361 -6.94 24.45 -11.08
N GLY A 362 -7.71 25.43 -11.59
CA GLY A 362 -7.19 26.45 -12.50
C GLY A 362 -6.12 27.34 -11.85
N THR A 363 -6.22 27.60 -10.54
CA THR A 363 -5.17 28.24 -9.75
C THR A 363 -3.91 27.37 -9.65
N LEU A 364 -4.04 26.07 -9.33
CA LEU A 364 -2.91 25.14 -9.25
C LEU A 364 -2.23 24.91 -10.62
N ALA A 365 -3.00 24.81 -11.70
CA ALA A 365 -2.51 24.70 -13.06
C ALA A 365 -1.55 25.85 -13.38
N GLN A 366 -2.01 27.10 -13.18
CA GLN A 366 -1.18 28.27 -13.45
C GLN A 366 0.03 28.40 -12.50
N HIS A 367 -0.01 27.85 -11.29
CA HIS A 367 1.18 27.74 -10.43
C HIS A 367 2.15 26.65 -10.89
N ALA A 368 1.67 25.60 -11.57
CA ALA A 368 2.49 24.58 -12.21
C ALA A 368 3.05 25.00 -13.60
N GLY A 369 2.60 26.15 -14.14
CA GLY A 369 2.95 26.66 -15.48
C GLY A 369 2.02 26.17 -16.59
N GLU A 370 0.87 25.57 -16.25
CA GLU A 370 -0.16 25.08 -17.18
C GLU A 370 -1.27 26.14 -17.29
N HIS A 371 -1.56 26.64 -18.49
CA HIS A 371 -2.59 27.66 -18.75
C HIS A 371 -3.86 27.08 -19.41
N LEU A 372 -3.99 25.76 -19.39
CA LEU A 372 -5.03 24.97 -20.04
C LEU A 372 -5.25 23.67 -19.24
N LEU A 373 -6.51 23.33 -18.99
CA LEU A 373 -6.92 22.03 -18.45
C LEU A 373 -7.81 21.29 -19.46
N LEU A 374 -7.64 19.97 -19.54
CA LEU A 374 -8.59 19.10 -20.22
C LEU A 374 -9.69 18.69 -19.22
N VAL A 375 -10.95 18.71 -19.64
CA VAL A 375 -12.08 18.26 -18.81
C VAL A 375 -12.88 17.21 -19.57
N GLY A 376 -13.14 16.07 -18.95
CA GLY A 376 -14.07 15.04 -19.46
C GLY A 376 -15.05 14.61 -18.38
N ARG A 377 -16.01 13.74 -18.74
CA ARG A 377 -16.99 13.20 -17.79
C ARG A 377 -17.46 11.79 -18.14
N ASP A 378 -17.85 11.03 -17.14
CA ASP A 378 -18.53 9.73 -17.31
C ASP A 378 -20.02 9.90 -17.69
N GLY A 379 -20.75 8.77 -17.74
CA GLY A 379 -22.16 8.70 -18.11
C GLY A 379 -23.19 9.00 -17.00
N ARG A 380 -22.77 9.37 -15.78
CA ARG A 380 -23.71 9.55 -14.65
C ARG A 380 -24.63 10.76 -14.84
N ASN A 381 -25.83 10.66 -14.29
CA ASN A 381 -26.88 11.69 -14.41
C ASN A 381 -26.47 13.07 -13.86
N SER A 382 -25.53 13.12 -12.90
CA SER A 382 -24.98 14.37 -12.34
C SER A 382 -23.70 14.86 -13.01
N SER A 383 -23.06 14.05 -13.86
CA SER A 383 -21.74 14.34 -14.44
C SER A 383 -21.74 15.48 -15.45
N GLU A 384 -22.87 15.74 -16.12
CA GLU A 384 -23.02 16.89 -17.03
C GLU A 384 -22.94 18.22 -16.26
N THR A 385 -23.84 18.46 -15.31
CA THR A 385 -23.89 19.69 -14.50
C THR A 385 -22.59 19.92 -13.71
N LEU A 386 -22.06 18.87 -13.08
CA LEU A 386 -20.80 18.97 -12.33
C LEU A 386 -19.60 19.29 -13.24
N SER A 387 -19.59 18.82 -14.51
CA SER A 387 -18.56 19.18 -15.49
C SER A 387 -18.69 20.63 -15.96
N GLN A 388 -19.91 21.12 -16.17
CA GLN A 388 -20.17 22.51 -16.56
C GLN A 388 -19.68 23.50 -15.48
N CYS A 389 -20.11 23.32 -14.23
CA CYS A 389 -19.66 24.18 -13.12
C CYS A 389 -18.15 24.07 -12.84
N LEU A 390 -17.56 22.89 -13.00
CA LEU A 390 -16.11 22.70 -12.95
C LEU A 390 -15.38 23.53 -14.01
N ILE A 391 -15.90 23.56 -15.25
CA ILE A 391 -15.35 24.36 -16.34
C ILE A 391 -15.47 25.86 -16.03
N GLU A 392 -16.63 26.34 -15.58
CA GLU A 392 -16.84 27.74 -15.17
C GLU A 392 -15.79 28.19 -14.14
N GLY A 393 -15.57 27.38 -13.09
CA GLY A 393 -14.53 27.63 -12.11
C GLY A 393 -13.10 27.61 -12.69
N ILE A 394 -12.82 26.78 -13.68
CA ILE A 394 -11.52 26.81 -14.38
C ILE A 394 -11.36 28.13 -15.14
N LEU A 395 -12.39 28.58 -15.87
CA LEU A 395 -12.36 29.82 -16.67
C LEU A 395 -12.18 31.06 -15.80
N ASP A 396 -12.97 31.19 -14.72
CA ASP A 396 -12.93 32.32 -13.76
C ASP A 396 -11.58 32.45 -13.03
N SER A 397 -10.71 31.43 -13.10
CA SER A 397 -9.33 31.53 -12.59
C SER A 397 -8.37 32.25 -13.55
N GLY A 398 -8.76 32.46 -14.81
CA GLY A 398 -7.87 32.82 -15.92
C GLY A 398 -7.16 31.62 -16.58
N CYS A 399 -7.67 30.41 -16.40
CA CYS A 399 -7.16 29.19 -17.04
C CYS A 399 -8.12 28.73 -18.15
N ASN A 400 -7.59 28.26 -19.27
CA ASN A 400 -8.44 27.78 -20.37
C ASN A 400 -8.92 26.35 -20.13
N SER A 401 -10.02 25.97 -20.79
CA SER A 401 -10.55 24.61 -20.79
C SER A 401 -10.63 24.02 -22.20
N ILE A 402 -10.44 22.71 -22.31
CA ILE A 402 -10.95 21.91 -23.42
C ILE A 402 -11.93 20.89 -22.84
N ASN A 403 -13.20 21.02 -23.19
CA ASN A 403 -14.22 20.02 -22.94
C ASN A 403 -14.07 18.85 -23.93
N LEU A 404 -13.84 17.65 -23.41
CA LEU A 404 -13.77 16.39 -24.15
C LEU A 404 -15.14 15.67 -24.17
N GLY A 405 -16.13 16.18 -23.42
CA GLY A 405 -17.47 15.61 -23.34
C GLY A 405 -17.52 14.29 -22.56
N LEU A 406 -18.44 13.41 -22.98
CA LEU A 406 -18.62 12.08 -22.41
C LEU A 406 -17.53 11.14 -22.91
N ILE A 407 -16.61 10.75 -22.03
CA ILE A 407 -15.48 9.85 -22.32
C ILE A 407 -15.15 8.95 -21.11
N PRO A 408 -14.61 7.74 -21.34
CA PRO A 408 -13.94 6.96 -20.29
C PRO A 408 -12.70 7.66 -19.71
N SER A 409 -12.33 7.32 -18.48
CA SER A 409 -11.09 7.76 -17.81
C SER A 409 -9.81 7.59 -18.66
N PRO A 410 -9.55 6.44 -19.33
CA PRO A 410 -8.35 6.30 -20.17
C PRO A 410 -8.29 7.29 -21.34
N LEU A 411 -9.41 7.83 -21.82
CA LEU A 411 -9.40 8.83 -22.91
C LEU A 411 -8.93 10.20 -22.42
N LEU A 412 -9.24 10.59 -21.18
CA LEU A 412 -8.61 11.76 -20.57
C LEU A 412 -7.11 11.53 -20.43
N TYR A 413 -6.71 10.35 -19.94
CA TYR A 413 -5.29 10.03 -19.72
C TYR A 413 -4.50 10.00 -21.03
N TYR A 414 -5.09 9.46 -22.12
CA TYR A 414 -4.58 9.54 -23.48
C TYR A 414 -4.42 10.99 -23.94
N ALA A 415 -5.44 11.84 -23.75
CA ALA A 415 -5.40 13.25 -24.15
C ALA A 415 -4.35 14.05 -23.35
N CYS A 416 -4.18 13.78 -22.06
CA CYS A 416 -3.09 14.33 -21.24
C CYS A 416 -1.70 13.84 -21.68
N ALA A 417 -1.57 12.59 -22.13
CA ALA A 417 -0.31 12.00 -22.59
C ALA A 417 0.10 12.45 -24.01
N LYS A 418 -0.87 12.75 -24.87
CA LYS A 418 -0.68 13.30 -26.23
C LYS A 418 -0.69 14.83 -26.30
N GLY A 419 -1.09 15.49 -25.21
CA GLY A 419 -1.29 16.94 -25.15
C GLY A 419 -0.01 17.72 -25.41
N LYS A 420 -0.02 18.56 -26.46
CA LYS A 420 1.10 19.45 -26.80
C LYS A 420 1.13 20.74 -25.97
N ASN A 421 -0.03 21.15 -25.48
CA ASN A 421 -0.26 22.46 -24.83
C ASN A 421 -0.60 22.34 -23.34
N THR A 422 -0.89 21.13 -22.86
CA THR A 422 -1.10 20.79 -21.45
C THR A 422 -0.88 19.29 -21.26
N SER A 423 -0.48 18.91 -20.06
CA SER A 423 -0.42 17.53 -19.57
C SER A 423 -1.33 17.32 -18.35
N SER A 424 -2.35 18.18 -18.22
CA SER A 424 -3.18 18.34 -17.03
C SER A 424 -4.67 18.32 -17.38
N GLY A 425 -5.47 17.68 -16.54
CA GLY A 425 -6.91 17.56 -16.73
C GLY A 425 -7.66 16.84 -15.61
N VAL A 426 -8.98 16.82 -15.73
CA VAL A 426 -9.93 16.29 -14.75
C VAL A 426 -11.00 15.46 -15.46
N ILE A 427 -11.39 14.33 -14.90
CA ILE A 427 -12.62 13.63 -15.31
C ILE A 427 -13.59 13.59 -14.13
N VAL A 428 -14.84 13.99 -14.40
CA VAL A 428 -15.97 13.89 -13.49
C VAL A 428 -16.50 12.46 -13.54
N THR A 429 -16.34 11.71 -12.44
CA THR A 429 -16.63 10.27 -12.38
C THR A 429 -16.61 9.72 -10.96
N ALA A 430 -17.42 8.70 -10.71
CA ALA A 430 -17.26 7.79 -9.57
C ALA A 430 -17.08 6.31 -9.98
N SER A 431 -16.62 6.03 -11.21
CA SER A 431 -16.19 4.69 -11.65
C SER A 431 -17.30 3.64 -11.40
N HIS A 432 -17.01 2.61 -10.62
CA HIS A 432 -17.85 1.48 -10.25
C HIS A 432 -18.86 1.74 -9.10
N ASN A 433 -18.90 2.92 -8.48
CA ASN A 433 -19.82 3.19 -7.36
C ASN A 433 -21.30 3.27 -7.81
N PRO A 434 -22.27 3.09 -6.89
CA PRO A 434 -23.70 3.28 -7.16
C PRO A 434 -24.05 4.63 -7.82
N ALA A 435 -25.21 4.71 -8.48
CA ALA A 435 -25.64 5.82 -9.33
C ALA A 435 -25.62 7.20 -8.64
N GLU A 436 -25.93 7.24 -7.34
CA GLU A 436 -25.98 8.46 -6.53
C GLU A 436 -24.61 9.07 -6.20
N TYR A 437 -23.50 8.35 -6.44
CA TYR A 437 -22.15 8.87 -6.23
C TYR A 437 -21.63 9.64 -7.46
N ASN A 438 -20.82 10.66 -7.21
CA ASN A 438 -19.93 11.23 -8.23
C ASN A 438 -18.58 11.64 -7.61
N GLY A 439 -17.67 12.18 -8.41
CA GLY A 439 -16.30 12.45 -8.00
C GLY A 439 -15.43 13.05 -9.10
N PHE A 440 -14.14 13.18 -8.81
CA PHE A 440 -13.15 13.77 -9.69
C PHE A 440 -11.82 13.01 -9.61
N LYS A 441 -11.38 12.41 -10.73
CA LYS A 441 -10.01 11.90 -10.91
C LYS A 441 -9.18 13.00 -11.59
N ILE A 442 -8.06 13.40 -10.97
CA ILE A 442 -7.32 14.63 -11.35
C ILE A 442 -5.87 14.32 -11.73
N VAL A 443 -5.44 14.80 -12.90
CA VAL A 443 -4.05 14.77 -13.38
C VAL A 443 -3.51 16.19 -13.48
N LEU A 444 -2.35 16.46 -12.88
CA LEU A 444 -1.65 17.74 -12.96
C LEU A 444 -0.20 17.50 -13.37
N LYS A 445 0.22 18.12 -14.47
CA LYS A 445 1.56 18.04 -15.07
C LYS A 445 2.04 16.60 -15.28
N GLY A 446 1.18 15.77 -15.88
CA GLY A 446 1.42 14.35 -16.14
C GLY A 446 1.44 13.45 -14.90
N ARG A 447 0.95 13.91 -13.74
CA ARG A 447 0.91 13.12 -12.49
C ARG A 447 -0.46 13.20 -11.84
N ALA A 448 -0.97 12.07 -11.35
CA ALA A 448 -2.19 12.06 -10.54
C ALA A 448 -2.02 12.88 -9.24
N LEU A 449 -3.08 13.54 -8.78
CA LEU A 449 -3.16 14.06 -7.41
C LEU A 449 -3.57 12.93 -6.45
N ALA A 450 -2.82 12.82 -5.35
CA ALA A 450 -3.05 11.83 -4.30
C ALA A 450 -2.42 12.32 -2.99
N GLU A 451 -2.78 11.66 -1.88
CA GLU A 451 -2.23 11.87 -0.54
C GLU A 451 -2.17 13.38 -0.18
N ASP A 452 -1.03 13.89 0.30
CA ASP A 452 -0.88 15.27 0.80
C ASP A 452 -1.28 16.35 -0.22
N LYS A 453 -1.15 16.09 -1.53
CA LYS A 453 -1.52 17.06 -2.58
C LYS A 453 -3.03 17.28 -2.66
N LEU A 454 -3.82 16.24 -2.37
CA LEU A 454 -5.28 16.35 -2.39
C LEU A 454 -5.79 17.06 -1.13
N GLN A 455 -5.12 16.86 0.01
CA GLN A 455 -5.38 17.66 1.22
C GLN A 455 -4.94 19.13 1.04
N GLY A 456 -3.86 19.38 0.30
CA GLY A 456 -3.46 20.73 -0.12
C GLY A 456 -4.51 21.41 -1.02
N LEU A 457 -5.11 20.66 -1.94
CA LEU A 457 -6.23 21.13 -2.77
C LEU A 457 -7.47 21.46 -1.93
N TYR A 458 -7.83 20.64 -0.94
CA TYR A 458 -8.90 20.95 0.02
C TYR A 458 -8.62 22.25 0.80
N GLN A 459 -7.40 22.46 1.30
CA GLN A 459 -7.04 23.72 1.97
C GLN A 459 -7.14 24.93 1.04
N LEU A 460 -6.75 24.79 -0.23
CA LEU A 460 -6.92 25.84 -1.24
C LEU A 460 -8.40 26.13 -1.50
N MET A 461 -9.24 25.10 -1.70
CA MET A 461 -10.69 25.26 -1.88
C MET A 461 -11.38 25.94 -0.69
N LYS A 462 -10.91 25.70 0.54
CA LYS A 462 -11.50 26.28 1.76
C LYS A 462 -11.04 27.71 2.09
N LYS A 463 -9.90 28.17 1.56
CA LYS A 463 -9.25 29.43 2.01
C LYS A 463 -8.75 30.34 0.90
N GLY A 464 -8.62 29.86 -0.32
CA GLY A 464 -7.83 30.54 -1.35
C GLY A 464 -6.34 30.68 -0.93
N PRO A 465 -5.63 31.71 -1.43
CA PRO A 465 -6.08 32.67 -2.42
C PRO A 465 -6.26 32.00 -3.80
N PHE A 466 -7.38 32.29 -4.46
CA PHE A 466 -7.60 31.89 -5.84
C PHE A 466 -6.98 32.91 -6.79
N LYS A 467 -6.62 32.47 -7.98
CA LYS A 467 -6.48 33.37 -9.12
C LYS A 467 -7.85 33.79 -9.65
N SER A 468 -7.86 34.90 -10.36
CA SER A 468 -9.02 35.44 -11.07
C SER A 468 -8.58 35.89 -12.46
N GLY A 469 -9.43 35.70 -13.45
CA GLY A 469 -9.22 36.12 -14.84
C GLY A 469 -10.25 35.47 -15.77
N GLU A 470 -10.14 35.74 -17.06
CA GLU A 470 -11.07 35.23 -18.07
C GLU A 470 -10.37 34.20 -18.96
N GLY A 471 -10.63 32.92 -18.72
CA GLY A 471 -10.24 31.81 -19.60
C GLY A 471 -11.29 31.53 -20.68
N ALA A 472 -10.88 30.86 -21.77
CA ALA A 472 -11.80 30.36 -22.80
C ALA A 472 -11.99 28.83 -22.68
N ASN A 473 -13.21 28.36 -22.93
CA ASN A 473 -13.53 26.95 -23.16
C ASN A 473 -13.66 26.65 -24.66
N ARG A 474 -13.39 25.41 -25.07
CA ARG A 474 -13.78 24.87 -26.39
C ARG A 474 -14.04 23.37 -26.29
N GLU A 475 -14.87 22.85 -27.16
CA GLU A 475 -15.07 21.40 -27.29
C GLU A 475 -14.02 20.75 -28.20
N GLN A 476 -13.71 19.47 -27.96
CA GLN A 476 -12.76 18.72 -28.80
C GLN A 476 -13.00 17.20 -28.75
N GLU A 477 -13.44 16.63 -29.87
CA GLU A 477 -13.49 15.18 -30.10
C GLU A 477 -12.07 14.55 -30.07
N ILE A 478 -11.93 13.40 -29.41
CA ILE A 478 -10.69 12.61 -29.29
C ILE A 478 -10.85 11.09 -29.48
N THR A 479 -12.07 10.57 -29.47
CA THR A 479 -12.42 9.14 -29.63
C THR A 479 -11.76 8.54 -30.86
N ASP A 480 -11.90 9.19 -32.01
CA ASP A 480 -11.36 8.67 -33.28
C ASP A 480 -9.84 8.49 -33.20
N LYS A 481 -9.14 9.45 -32.56
CA LYS A 481 -7.69 9.43 -32.38
C LYS A 481 -7.23 8.36 -31.40
N TYR A 482 -8.02 8.09 -30.36
CA TYR A 482 -7.75 7.01 -29.42
C TYR A 482 -7.91 5.64 -30.09
N ILE A 483 -8.99 5.43 -30.87
CA ILE A 483 -9.20 4.16 -31.59
C ILE A 483 -8.11 3.98 -32.65
N ASP A 484 -7.77 5.02 -33.42
CA ASP A 484 -6.64 5.01 -34.36
C ASP A 484 -5.34 4.59 -33.66
N GLU A 485 -5.05 5.12 -32.46
CA GLU A 485 -3.84 4.78 -31.72
C GLU A 485 -3.83 3.30 -31.29
N VAL A 486 -4.95 2.78 -30.78
CA VAL A 486 -5.07 1.37 -30.39
C VAL A 486 -4.96 0.46 -31.61
N PHE A 487 -5.65 0.78 -32.71
CA PHE A 487 -5.58 0.04 -33.98
C PHE A 487 -4.14 -0.01 -34.54
N ASN A 488 -3.41 1.11 -34.52
CA ASN A 488 -2.00 1.13 -34.95
C ASN A 488 -1.04 0.40 -33.99
N ASN A 489 -1.48 0.05 -32.77
CA ASN A 489 -0.67 -0.63 -31.77
C ASN A 489 -1.11 -2.08 -31.44
N VAL A 490 -2.19 -2.61 -32.04
CA VAL A 490 -2.74 -3.95 -31.74
C VAL A 490 -2.98 -4.72 -33.03
N ALA A 491 -2.32 -5.87 -33.20
CA ALA A 491 -2.48 -6.72 -34.37
C ALA A 491 -3.29 -7.98 -34.05
N LEU A 492 -4.49 -8.10 -34.64
CA LEU A 492 -5.33 -9.29 -34.53
C LEU A 492 -5.26 -10.16 -35.80
N ALA A 493 -5.60 -11.45 -35.65
CA ALA A 493 -5.73 -12.40 -36.75
C ALA A 493 -7.11 -13.05 -36.70
N GLY A 494 -7.72 -13.29 -37.87
CA GLY A 494 -9.09 -13.77 -37.97
C GLY A 494 -10.14 -12.69 -37.63
N GLN A 495 -11.34 -13.15 -37.26
CA GLN A 495 -12.45 -12.32 -36.79
C GLN A 495 -12.98 -12.96 -35.49
N PRO A 496 -12.36 -12.70 -34.33
CA PRO A 496 -12.82 -13.24 -33.07
C PRO A 496 -14.19 -12.64 -32.70
N HIS A 497 -15.04 -13.43 -32.07
CA HIS A 497 -16.34 -13.00 -31.57
C HIS A 497 -16.24 -12.59 -30.10
N LEU A 498 -16.51 -11.32 -29.83
CA LEU A 498 -16.55 -10.75 -28.48
C LEU A 498 -17.99 -10.54 -28.01
N VAL A 499 -18.25 -10.79 -26.74
CA VAL A 499 -19.34 -10.13 -26.02
C VAL A 499 -18.75 -8.99 -25.21
N ILE A 500 -19.32 -7.79 -25.30
CA ILE A 500 -18.85 -6.62 -24.55
C ILE A 500 -19.95 -6.17 -23.60
N ASP A 501 -19.61 -6.12 -22.31
CA ASP A 501 -20.42 -5.53 -21.26
C ASP A 501 -19.80 -4.21 -20.80
N ALA A 502 -20.59 -3.14 -20.92
CA ALA A 502 -20.22 -1.80 -20.51
C ALA A 502 -20.89 -1.35 -19.19
N GLY A 503 -21.78 -2.17 -18.60
CA GLY A 503 -22.51 -1.83 -17.38
C GLY A 503 -23.27 -0.50 -17.44
N ASN A 504 -23.78 -0.11 -18.62
CA ASN A 504 -24.36 1.21 -18.93
C ASN A 504 -23.42 2.42 -18.72
N GLY A 505 -22.11 2.18 -18.56
CA GLY A 505 -21.08 3.19 -18.30
C GLY A 505 -20.58 3.95 -19.53
N ALA A 506 -19.56 4.79 -19.33
CA ALA A 506 -19.01 5.68 -20.34
C ALA A 506 -18.35 4.95 -21.55
N THR A 507 -18.03 3.66 -21.40
CA THR A 507 -17.43 2.82 -22.43
C THR A 507 -18.41 2.36 -23.50
N SER A 508 -19.73 2.45 -23.23
CA SER A 508 -20.85 1.97 -24.07
C SER A 508 -20.69 2.24 -25.58
N ASN A 509 -20.39 3.48 -25.98
CA ASN A 509 -20.24 3.85 -27.39
C ASN A 509 -18.85 3.56 -27.96
N LEU A 510 -17.83 3.51 -27.09
CA LEU A 510 -16.41 3.41 -27.50
C LEU A 510 -15.99 1.96 -27.72
N ALA A 511 -16.24 1.08 -26.75
CA ALA A 511 -15.67 -0.25 -26.73
C ALA A 511 -16.17 -1.12 -27.89
N PRO A 512 -17.49 -1.22 -28.18
CA PRO A 512 -17.98 -1.94 -29.36
C PRO A 512 -17.32 -1.44 -30.66
N ARG A 513 -17.36 -0.13 -30.90
CA ARG A 513 -16.77 0.50 -32.09
C ARG A 513 -15.27 0.23 -32.22
N LEU A 514 -14.51 0.26 -31.13
CA LEU A 514 -13.08 -0.02 -31.13
C LEU A 514 -12.79 -1.47 -31.54
N PHE A 515 -13.50 -2.44 -30.97
CA PHE A 515 -13.28 -3.84 -31.29
C PHE A 515 -13.80 -4.23 -32.68
N GLU A 516 -14.90 -3.63 -33.15
CA GLU A 516 -15.32 -3.71 -34.56
C GLU A 516 -14.24 -3.17 -35.52
N GLN A 517 -13.59 -2.04 -35.19
CA GLN A 517 -12.49 -1.49 -35.99
C GLN A 517 -11.20 -2.32 -35.92
N LEU A 518 -10.95 -3.04 -34.82
CA LEU A 518 -9.91 -4.09 -34.75
C LEU A 518 -10.27 -5.37 -35.56
N GLY A 519 -11.46 -5.44 -36.14
CA GLY A 519 -11.91 -6.56 -36.98
C GLY A 519 -12.68 -7.67 -36.25
N CYS A 520 -13.07 -7.45 -34.99
CA CYS A 520 -13.86 -8.42 -34.23
C CYS A 520 -15.31 -8.44 -34.69
N ALA A 521 -16.00 -9.57 -34.49
CA ALA A 521 -17.46 -9.57 -34.40
C ALA A 521 -17.84 -9.20 -32.95
N VAL A 522 -18.85 -8.33 -32.76
CA VAL A 522 -19.21 -7.84 -31.43
C VAL A 522 -20.69 -8.06 -31.14
N THR A 523 -20.98 -8.68 -29.98
CA THR A 523 -22.28 -8.67 -29.32
C THR A 523 -22.24 -7.67 -28.16
N PRO A 524 -22.81 -6.47 -28.29
CA PRO A 524 -22.95 -5.57 -27.16
C PRO A 524 -24.03 -6.06 -26.20
N ILE A 525 -23.77 -5.98 -24.88
CA ILE A 525 -24.77 -6.01 -23.82
C ILE A 525 -24.57 -4.79 -22.92
N TYR A 526 -25.67 -4.19 -22.48
CA TYR A 526 -25.70 -3.00 -21.62
C TYR A 526 -24.81 -1.82 -22.12
N CYS A 527 -24.52 -1.77 -23.42
CA CYS A 527 -23.75 -0.73 -24.11
C CYS A 527 -24.63 0.47 -24.52
N GLU A 528 -25.58 0.84 -23.67
CA GLU A 528 -26.39 2.05 -23.80
C GLU A 528 -26.12 2.89 -22.55
N VAL A 529 -25.76 4.17 -22.69
CA VAL A 529 -25.40 4.99 -21.53
C VAL A 529 -26.65 5.30 -20.71
N ASP A 530 -26.71 4.79 -19.48
CA ASP A 530 -27.74 5.10 -18.50
C ASP A 530 -27.11 5.23 -17.11
N GLY A 531 -27.01 6.47 -16.63
CA GLY A 531 -26.44 6.81 -15.33
C GLY A 531 -27.25 6.31 -14.12
N ASN A 532 -28.38 5.62 -14.32
CA ASN A 532 -29.10 4.88 -13.29
C ASN A 532 -28.58 3.44 -13.09
N PHE A 533 -27.73 2.94 -13.99
CA PHE A 533 -27.20 1.55 -14.01
C PHE A 533 -28.28 0.46 -13.82
N PRO A 534 -29.31 0.40 -14.70
CA PRO A 534 -30.55 -0.34 -14.47
C PRO A 534 -30.43 -1.88 -14.54
N ASN A 535 -29.30 -2.44 -14.95
CA ASN A 535 -29.12 -3.88 -15.15
C ASN A 535 -28.34 -4.54 -14.01
N HIS A 536 -27.15 -4.03 -13.69
CA HIS A 536 -26.31 -4.43 -12.56
C HIS A 536 -25.37 -3.27 -12.20
N ALA A 537 -24.64 -3.39 -11.09
CA ALA A 537 -23.64 -2.38 -10.74
C ALA A 537 -22.45 -2.46 -11.73
N PRO A 538 -21.86 -1.33 -12.15
CA PRO A 538 -20.76 -1.32 -13.13
C PRO A 538 -19.40 -1.62 -12.45
N ASP A 539 -19.33 -2.74 -11.72
CA ASP A 539 -18.13 -3.24 -11.04
C ASP A 539 -17.78 -4.66 -11.51
N PRO A 540 -16.88 -4.83 -12.49
CA PRO A 540 -16.48 -6.14 -13.01
C PRO A 540 -15.59 -6.95 -12.05
N SER A 541 -15.24 -6.42 -10.86
CA SER A 541 -14.52 -7.18 -9.82
C SER A 541 -15.43 -8.10 -8.98
N ARG A 542 -16.75 -8.03 -9.20
CA ARG A 542 -17.80 -8.76 -8.47
C ARG A 542 -18.37 -9.90 -9.34
N PRO A 543 -18.28 -11.18 -8.94
CA PRO A 543 -18.82 -12.30 -9.71
C PRO A 543 -20.28 -12.13 -10.12
N GLU A 544 -21.12 -11.58 -9.23
CA GLU A 544 -22.55 -11.37 -9.45
C GLU A 544 -22.86 -10.39 -10.60
N ASN A 545 -21.93 -9.48 -10.93
CA ASN A 545 -22.07 -8.55 -12.07
C ASN A 545 -21.61 -9.18 -13.39
N LEU A 546 -21.08 -10.42 -13.39
CA LEU A 546 -20.53 -11.10 -14.56
C LEU A 546 -21.46 -12.21 -15.10
N GLU A 547 -22.57 -12.51 -14.40
CA GLU A 547 -23.49 -13.60 -14.74
C GLU A 547 -24.09 -13.43 -16.15
N ALA A 548 -24.67 -12.26 -16.44
CA ALA A 548 -25.29 -11.97 -17.73
C ALA A 548 -24.31 -11.99 -18.92
N LEU A 549 -23.05 -11.54 -18.70
CA LEU A 549 -21.98 -11.66 -19.68
C LEU A 549 -21.61 -13.11 -19.92
N THR A 550 -21.48 -13.91 -18.85
CA THR A 550 -21.15 -15.34 -18.91
C THR A 550 -22.22 -16.13 -19.64
N GLU A 551 -23.50 -15.90 -19.32
CA GLU A 551 -24.63 -16.48 -20.06
C GLU A 551 -24.60 -16.08 -21.55
N LYS A 552 -24.30 -14.81 -21.86
CA LYS A 552 -24.27 -14.33 -23.25
C LYS A 552 -23.13 -14.94 -24.05
N VAL A 553 -21.92 -15.07 -23.48
CA VAL A 553 -20.77 -15.72 -24.12
C VAL A 553 -21.12 -17.17 -24.48
N LEU A 554 -21.64 -17.93 -23.50
CA LEU A 554 -22.05 -19.32 -23.70
C LEU A 554 -23.21 -19.46 -24.71
N ALA A 555 -24.20 -18.57 -24.67
CA ALA A 555 -25.37 -18.62 -25.55
C ALA A 555 -25.08 -18.17 -26.99
N THR A 556 -24.02 -17.39 -27.22
CA THR A 556 -23.62 -16.95 -28.57
C THR A 556 -22.44 -17.73 -29.14
N GLY A 557 -21.70 -18.48 -28.31
CA GLY A 557 -20.50 -19.20 -28.72
C GLY A 557 -19.30 -18.28 -28.97
N ALA A 558 -19.22 -17.17 -28.23
CA ALA A 558 -18.17 -16.17 -28.38
C ALA A 558 -16.82 -16.65 -27.83
N ASP A 559 -15.72 -16.18 -28.42
CA ASP A 559 -14.35 -16.52 -28.02
C ASP A 559 -13.97 -15.87 -26.68
N LEU A 560 -14.54 -14.70 -26.38
CA LEU A 560 -14.18 -13.86 -25.23
C LEU A 560 -15.35 -12.95 -24.82
N GLY A 561 -15.59 -12.83 -23.51
CA GLY A 561 -16.38 -11.76 -22.90
C GLY A 561 -15.47 -10.69 -22.30
N VAL A 562 -15.84 -9.43 -22.44
CA VAL A 562 -15.12 -8.26 -21.90
C VAL A 562 -16.06 -7.46 -21.00
N ALA A 563 -15.80 -7.41 -19.70
CA ALA A 563 -16.53 -6.57 -18.75
C ALA A 563 -15.70 -5.35 -18.34
N LEU A 564 -16.25 -4.15 -18.54
CA LEU A 564 -15.62 -2.87 -18.19
C LEU A 564 -16.36 -2.22 -17.02
N ASP A 565 -15.65 -1.40 -16.22
CA ASP A 565 -16.29 -0.61 -15.16
C ASP A 565 -16.87 0.71 -15.68
N GLY A 566 -17.61 1.41 -14.81
CA GLY A 566 -18.46 2.56 -15.20
C GLY A 566 -17.75 3.71 -15.92
N ASP A 567 -16.43 3.85 -15.75
CA ASP A 567 -15.59 4.78 -16.54
C ASP A 567 -14.37 4.15 -17.22
N GLY A 568 -14.31 2.82 -17.32
CA GLY A 568 -13.47 2.08 -18.26
C GLY A 568 -11.97 1.99 -17.95
N ASP A 569 -11.52 2.35 -16.75
CA ASP A 569 -10.12 2.17 -16.34
C ASP A 569 -9.85 0.81 -15.68
N ARG A 570 -10.86 -0.08 -15.65
CA ARG A 570 -10.77 -1.50 -15.24
C ARG A 570 -11.31 -2.47 -16.28
N VAL A 571 -10.83 -3.72 -16.22
CA VAL A 571 -11.39 -4.84 -16.98
C VAL A 571 -11.36 -6.17 -16.21
N THR A 572 -12.39 -6.99 -16.43
CA THR A 572 -12.38 -8.44 -16.19
C THR A 572 -12.76 -9.15 -17.49
N LEU A 573 -12.15 -10.30 -17.78
CA LEU A 573 -12.44 -11.08 -18.98
C LEU A 573 -13.12 -12.41 -18.64
N ILE A 574 -14.02 -12.85 -19.52
CA ILE A 574 -14.69 -14.16 -19.46
C ILE A 574 -14.20 -14.97 -20.66
N SER A 575 -13.73 -16.18 -20.43
CA SER A 575 -13.32 -17.09 -21.51
C SER A 575 -14.52 -17.70 -22.25
N SER A 576 -14.26 -18.31 -23.41
CA SER A 576 -15.22 -19.13 -24.18
C SER A 576 -15.93 -20.23 -23.36
N SER A 577 -15.33 -20.75 -22.28
CA SER A 577 -15.96 -21.73 -21.39
C SER A 577 -16.88 -21.12 -20.31
N GLY A 578 -16.93 -19.79 -20.22
CA GLY A 578 -17.59 -19.06 -19.12
C GLY A 578 -16.72 -18.89 -17.87
N ARG A 579 -15.48 -19.40 -17.86
CA ARG A 579 -14.54 -19.19 -16.75
C ARG A 579 -14.05 -17.74 -16.72
N ILE A 580 -14.17 -17.11 -15.54
CA ILE A 580 -13.64 -15.77 -15.25
C ILE A 580 -12.11 -15.77 -15.23
N ALA A 581 -11.50 -14.77 -15.85
CA ALA A 581 -10.07 -14.48 -15.83
C ALA A 581 -9.81 -13.24 -14.97
N TRP A 582 -9.27 -13.45 -13.77
CA TRP A 582 -9.06 -12.36 -12.80
C TRP A 582 -7.87 -11.47 -13.18
N ALA A 583 -7.88 -10.22 -12.72
CA ALA A 583 -6.91 -9.22 -13.12
C ALA A 583 -5.44 -9.62 -12.86
N ASP A 584 -5.15 -10.33 -11.77
CA ASP A 584 -3.79 -10.82 -11.50
C ASP A 584 -3.35 -11.93 -12.47
N GLN A 585 -4.29 -12.72 -13.01
CA GLN A 585 -4.04 -13.68 -14.10
C GLN A 585 -3.83 -12.97 -15.45
N LEU A 586 -4.60 -11.92 -15.74
CA LEU A 586 -4.40 -11.09 -16.94
C LEU A 586 -3.02 -10.41 -16.91
N VAL A 587 -2.62 -9.91 -15.74
CA VAL A 587 -1.28 -9.34 -15.50
C VAL A 587 -0.19 -10.41 -15.64
N MET A 588 -0.41 -11.67 -15.24
CA MET A 588 0.53 -12.78 -15.53
C MET A 588 0.69 -13.03 -17.05
N LEU A 589 -0.41 -13.00 -17.82
CA LEU A 589 -0.38 -13.19 -19.27
C LEU A 589 0.36 -12.05 -19.98
N LEU A 590 0.06 -10.81 -19.60
CA LEU A 590 0.72 -9.60 -20.11
C LEU A 590 2.19 -9.55 -19.70
N ALA A 591 2.54 -9.88 -18.45
CA ALA A 591 3.92 -9.94 -17.98
C ALA A 591 4.74 -10.95 -18.79
N ARG A 592 4.19 -12.16 -19.02
CA ARG A 592 4.82 -13.19 -19.85
C ARG A 592 5.09 -12.73 -21.28
N ASP A 593 4.16 -12.00 -21.88
CA ASP A 593 4.31 -11.46 -23.24
C ASP A 593 5.32 -10.30 -23.32
N ILE A 594 5.21 -9.35 -22.40
CA ILE A 594 6.03 -8.13 -22.39
C ILE A 594 7.48 -8.45 -22.03
N LEU A 595 7.73 -9.28 -21.01
CA LEU A 595 9.08 -9.69 -20.61
C LEU A 595 9.77 -10.57 -21.67
N ALA A 596 9.00 -11.28 -22.50
CA ALA A 596 9.57 -12.07 -23.59
C ALA A 596 10.28 -11.20 -24.65
N ARG A 597 9.91 -9.93 -24.76
CA ARG A 597 10.58 -8.91 -25.58
C ARG A 597 11.51 -8.01 -24.77
N ASN A 598 11.15 -7.72 -23.53
CA ASN A 598 11.82 -6.76 -22.64
C ASN A 598 12.30 -7.44 -21.33
N PRO A 599 13.33 -8.31 -21.38
CA PRO A 599 13.88 -8.94 -20.18
C PRO A 599 14.56 -7.91 -19.26
N GLY A 600 14.61 -8.20 -17.97
CA GLY A 600 15.18 -7.33 -16.94
C GLY A 600 14.25 -6.23 -16.42
N GLU A 601 13.09 -6.01 -17.06
CA GLU A 601 12.17 -4.90 -16.76
C GLU A 601 11.41 -5.04 -15.44
N ASN A 602 11.05 -3.88 -14.86
CA ASN A 602 10.26 -3.79 -13.64
C ASN A 602 8.77 -4.01 -13.92
N ILE A 603 8.09 -4.80 -13.08
CA ILE A 603 6.63 -4.99 -13.10
C ILE A 603 6.06 -4.78 -11.69
N VAL A 604 5.10 -3.86 -11.57
CA VAL A 604 4.47 -3.50 -10.28
C VAL A 604 3.13 -4.23 -10.13
N PHE A 605 2.81 -4.71 -8.93
CA PHE A 605 1.51 -5.30 -8.62
C PHE A 605 1.08 -5.01 -7.19
N ASP A 606 -0.20 -5.10 -6.88
CA ASP A 606 -0.71 -4.75 -5.55
C ASP A 606 -0.56 -5.87 -4.51
N VAL A 607 -0.71 -5.52 -3.22
CA VAL A 607 -0.71 -6.49 -2.10
C VAL A 607 -1.83 -7.53 -2.18
N LYS A 608 -2.87 -7.35 -3.01
CA LYS A 608 -3.94 -8.34 -3.20
C LYS A 608 -3.62 -9.41 -4.25
N SER A 609 -2.65 -9.17 -5.14
CA SER A 609 -2.33 -10.07 -6.26
C SER A 609 -1.75 -11.42 -5.80
N SER A 610 -2.02 -12.48 -6.56
CA SER A 610 -1.50 -13.84 -6.34
C SER A 610 0.02 -13.90 -6.09
N ARG A 611 0.48 -14.76 -5.17
CA ARG A 611 1.92 -14.98 -4.92
C ARG A 611 2.63 -15.57 -6.15
N SER A 612 1.88 -16.26 -7.01
CA SER A 612 2.37 -16.82 -8.27
C SER A 612 2.81 -15.75 -9.27
N LEU A 613 2.24 -14.54 -9.23
CA LEU A 613 2.62 -13.44 -10.12
C LEU A 613 4.08 -13.03 -9.90
N SER A 614 4.51 -12.90 -8.64
CA SER A 614 5.90 -12.59 -8.29
C SER A 614 6.88 -13.65 -8.80
N GLN A 615 6.53 -14.94 -8.64
CA GLN A 615 7.35 -16.05 -9.12
C GLN A 615 7.43 -16.11 -10.66
N LEU A 616 6.30 -15.85 -11.34
CA LEU A 616 6.21 -15.82 -12.79
C LEU A 616 7.03 -14.67 -13.38
N ILE A 617 6.92 -13.45 -12.83
CA ILE A 617 7.73 -12.31 -13.26
C ILE A 617 9.23 -12.66 -13.19
N SER A 618 9.71 -13.21 -12.07
CA SER A 618 11.10 -13.66 -11.93
C SER A 618 11.47 -14.79 -12.90
N GLN A 619 10.60 -15.77 -13.15
CA GLN A 619 10.84 -16.87 -14.09
C GLN A 619 10.97 -16.36 -15.55
N TYR A 620 10.20 -15.32 -15.89
CA TYR A 620 10.28 -14.60 -17.16
C TYR A 620 11.32 -13.46 -17.14
N GLY A 621 12.24 -13.43 -16.17
CA GLY A 621 13.40 -12.55 -16.15
C GLY A 621 13.08 -11.08 -15.88
N GLY A 622 11.87 -10.77 -15.40
CA GLY A 622 11.50 -9.45 -14.91
C GLY A 622 11.75 -9.28 -13.42
N ARG A 623 11.55 -8.07 -12.92
CA ARG A 623 11.73 -7.69 -11.51
C ARG A 623 10.38 -7.44 -10.83
N PRO A 624 9.95 -8.28 -9.88
CA PRO A 624 8.64 -8.15 -9.24
C PRO A 624 8.63 -7.09 -8.12
N ILE A 625 7.70 -6.13 -8.23
CA ILE A 625 7.54 -5.02 -7.27
C ILE A 625 6.10 -5.01 -6.72
N MET A 626 5.87 -5.70 -5.61
CA MET A 626 4.64 -5.53 -4.82
C MET A 626 4.53 -4.10 -4.26
N TRP A 627 3.34 -3.50 -4.28
CA TRP A 627 3.10 -2.14 -3.79
C TRP A 627 1.69 -1.95 -3.21
N LYS A 628 1.40 -0.73 -2.72
CA LYS A 628 0.09 -0.31 -2.20
C LYS A 628 -1.02 -0.51 -3.24
N THR A 629 -2.21 -0.89 -2.79
CA THR A 629 -3.45 -0.85 -3.59
C THR A 629 -3.85 0.59 -3.89
N GLY A 630 -4.36 0.84 -5.10
CA GLY A 630 -4.90 2.13 -5.54
C GLY A 630 -4.18 2.67 -6.77
N HIS A 631 -4.95 3.11 -7.76
CA HIS A 631 -4.44 3.42 -9.09
C HIS A 631 -3.44 4.59 -9.13
N SER A 632 -3.60 5.62 -8.28
CA SER A 632 -2.62 6.71 -8.18
C SER A 632 -1.31 6.29 -7.48
N PRO A 633 -1.34 5.56 -6.34
CA PRO A 633 -0.16 4.85 -5.83
C PRO A 633 0.54 3.94 -6.85
N MET A 634 -0.21 3.21 -7.68
CA MET A 634 0.32 2.35 -8.74
C MET A 634 1.03 3.17 -9.83
N LYS A 635 0.35 4.17 -10.42
CA LYS A 635 0.93 5.11 -11.40
C LYS A 635 2.17 5.83 -10.86
N ALA A 636 2.14 6.25 -9.58
CA ALA A 636 3.29 6.87 -8.93
C ALA A 636 4.47 5.90 -8.81
N LYS A 637 4.24 4.64 -8.42
CA LYS A 637 5.30 3.63 -8.30
C LYS A 637 5.88 3.22 -9.64
N MET A 638 5.04 3.05 -10.68
CA MET A 638 5.52 2.80 -12.03
C MET A 638 6.40 3.94 -12.56
N LEU A 639 6.06 5.19 -12.28
CA LEU A 639 6.88 6.35 -12.68
C LEU A 639 8.21 6.40 -11.89
N GLU A 640 8.21 6.02 -10.62
CA GLU A 640 9.40 5.91 -9.77
C GLU A 640 10.36 4.81 -10.27
N THR A 641 9.83 3.61 -10.51
CA THR A 641 10.61 2.41 -10.89
C THR A 641 10.80 2.25 -12.40
N LYS A 642 10.20 3.12 -13.21
CA LYS A 642 10.10 3.05 -14.69
C LYS A 642 9.44 1.77 -15.22
N ALA A 643 8.59 1.12 -14.42
CA ALA A 643 8.02 -0.18 -14.75
C ALA A 643 7.25 -0.21 -16.08
N ILE A 644 7.40 -1.32 -16.81
CA ILE A 644 6.80 -1.52 -18.13
C ILE A 644 5.34 -2.02 -18.07
N LEU A 645 4.95 -2.59 -16.93
CA LEU A 645 3.60 -3.06 -16.62
C LEU A 645 3.29 -2.80 -15.13
N GLY A 646 2.06 -2.41 -14.85
CA GLY A 646 1.46 -2.38 -13.51
C GLY A 646 0.12 -3.09 -13.51
N GLY A 647 -0.33 -3.57 -12.35
CA GLY A 647 -1.67 -4.17 -12.23
C GLY A 647 -2.17 -4.30 -10.79
N GLU A 648 -3.49 -4.22 -10.63
CA GLU A 648 -4.18 -4.43 -9.35
C GLU A 648 -5.24 -5.53 -9.49
N LEU A 649 -5.53 -6.28 -8.42
CA LEU A 649 -6.62 -7.26 -8.42
C LEU A 649 -7.99 -6.65 -8.78
N SER A 650 -8.15 -5.34 -8.55
CA SER A 650 -9.37 -4.55 -8.83
C SER A 650 -9.69 -4.36 -10.33
N GLY A 651 -8.87 -4.86 -11.25
CA GLY A 651 -9.07 -4.75 -12.70
C GLY A 651 -8.32 -3.59 -13.36
N HIS A 652 -7.71 -2.70 -12.59
CA HIS A 652 -6.83 -1.66 -13.15
C HIS A 652 -5.54 -2.30 -13.69
N ILE A 653 -5.29 -2.17 -15.00
CA ILE A 653 -4.10 -2.69 -15.67
C ILE A 653 -3.40 -1.55 -16.41
N PHE A 654 -2.11 -1.37 -16.12
CA PHE A 654 -1.33 -0.19 -16.49
C PHE A 654 -0.23 -0.59 -17.47
N ILE A 655 -0.48 -0.45 -18.77
CA ILE A 655 0.48 -0.90 -19.79
C ILE A 655 1.37 0.27 -20.21
N LYS A 656 2.70 0.06 -20.17
CA LYS A 656 3.69 0.98 -20.75
C LYS A 656 4.37 0.41 -22.01
N ASP A 657 4.44 -0.92 -22.16
CA ASP A 657 4.80 -1.58 -23.43
C ASP A 657 3.90 -1.10 -24.58
N ARG A 658 4.49 -0.39 -25.55
CA ARG A 658 3.80 0.24 -26.69
C ARG A 658 2.72 1.27 -26.29
N TRP A 659 2.74 1.79 -25.06
CA TRP A 659 1.67 2.65 -24.54
C TRP A 659 2.15 3.69 -23.51
N PHE A 660 1.21 4.31 -22.79
CA PHE A 660 1.47 5.53 -22.02
C PHE A 660 1.81 5.29 -20.54
N GLY A 661 1.40 4.16 -19.94
CA GLY A 661 1.63 3.83 -18.54
C GLY A 661 0.50 4.23 -17.60
N PHE A 662 -0.71 4.43 -18.13
CA PHE A 662 -1.94 4.60 -17.36
C PHE A 662 -2.82 3.35 -17.43
N ASP A 663 -3.75 3.29 -16.49
CA ASP A 663 -4.89 2.38 -16.34
C ASP A 663 -5.87 2.50 -17.51
N ASP A 664 -6.03 1.42 -18.27
CA ASP A 664 -6.87 1.35 -19.47
C ASP A 664 -7.40 -0.07 -19.68
N GLY A 665 -8.67 -0.31 -19.28
CA GLY A 665 -9.29 -1.63 -19.40
C GLY A 665 -9.52 -2.08 -20.84
N ILE A 666 -9.76 -1.12 -21.75
CA ILE A 666 -10.05 -1.38 -23.16
C ILE A 666 -8.78 -1.80 -23.90
N TYR A 667 -7.68 -1.05 -23.70
CA TYR A 667 -6.38 -1.41 -24.25
C TYR A 667 -5.83 -2.70 -23.62
N ALA A 668 -6.07 -2.95 -22.33
CA ALA A 668 -5.70 -4.22 -21.69
C ALA A 668 -6.42 -5.43 -22.31
N ALA A 669 -7.74 -5.33 -22.56
CA ALA A 669 -8.49 -6.36 -23.29
C ALA A 669 -7.95 -6.58 -24.71
N ALA A 670 -7.70 -5.50 -25.45
CA ALA A 670 -7.14 -5.57 -26.80
C ALA A 670 -5.75 -6.23 -26.84
N ARG A 671 -4.90 -6.00 -25.83
CA ARG A 671 -3.59 -6.64 -25.70
C ARG A 671 -3.66 -8.11 -25.26
N VAL A 672 -4.66 -8.52 -24.48
CA VAL A 672 -4.90 -9.96 -24.21
C VAL A 672 -5.42 -10.67 -25.47
N LEU A 673 -6.29 -10.03 -26.26
CA LEU A 673 -6.79 -10.57 -27.52
C LEU A 673 -5.69 -10.72 -28.58
N GLU A 674 -4.73 -9.78 -28.63
CA GLU A 674 -3.49 -9.92 -29.41
C GLU A 674 -2.66 -11.13 -28.95
N ILE A 675 -2.53 -11.38 -27.64
CA ILE A 675 -1.81 -12.56 -27.12
C ILE A 675 -2.52 -13.88 -27.48
N MET A 676 -3.85 -13.91 -27.51
CA MET A 676 -4.63 -15.06 -27.99
C MET A 676 -4.37 -15.31 -29.49
N ALA A 677 -4.48 -14.27 -30.32
CA ALA A 677 -4.25 -14.34 -31.76
C ALA A 677 -2.81 -14.75 -32.13
N LEU A 678 -1.79 -14.17 -31.47
CA LEU A 678 -0.38 -14.46 -31.72
C LEU A 678 0.06 -15.86 -31.26
N ARG A 679 -0.73 -16.54 -30.42
CA ARG A 679 -0.42 -17.88 -29.91
C ARG A 679 -1.28 -18.98 -30.52
N GLU A 680 -2.34 -18.62 -31.24
CA GLU A 680 -3.39 -19.55 -31.70
C GLU A 680 -4.00 -20.35 -30.51
N GLN A 681 -4.21 -19.67 -29.37
CA GLN A 681 -4.73 -20.26 -28.12
C GLN A 681 -5.94 -19.50 -27.60
N SER A 682 -6.93 -20.23 -27.08
CA SER A 682 -8.06 -19.69 -26.32
C SER A 682 -7.62 -19.11 -24.97
N LEU A 683 -8.45 -18.26 -24.35
CA LEU A 683 -8.16 -17.75 -23.01
C LEU A 683 -8.11 -18.86 -21.96
N ASP A 684 -8.92 -19.92 -22.09
CA ASP A 684 -8.87 -21.08 -21.20
C ASP A 684 -7.50 -21.80 -21.24
N GLU A 685 -6.97 -22.05 -22.44
CA GLU A 685 -5.65 -22.67 -22.61
C GLU A 685 -4.53 -21.76 -22.08
N LEU A 686 -4.64 -20.44 -22.30
CA LEU A 686 -3.69 -19.48 -21.75
C LEU A 686 -3.71 -19.48 -20.22
N LEU A 687 -4.89 -19.48 -19.59
CA LEU A 687 -5.05 -19.55 -18.14
C LEU A 687 -4.56 -20.88 -17.55
N ASP A 688 -4.74 -21.99 -18.26
CA ASP A 688 -4.29 -23.30 -17.79
C ASP A 688 -2.78 -23.52 -17.88
N THR A 689 -2.04 -22.64 -18.56
CA THR A 689 -0.57 -22.55 -18.47
C THR A 689 -0.06 -21.73 -17.27
N LEU A 690 -0.95 -21.13 -16.45
CA LEU A 690 -0.56 -20.38 -15.25
C LEU A 690 -0.49 -21.29 -14.01
N PRO A 691 0.31 -20.94 -12.98
CA PRO A 691 0.36 -21.69 -11.73
C PRO A 691 -1.00 -21.69 -11.03
N LYS A 692 -1.57 -22.88 -10.81
CA LYS A 692 -2.90 -23.03 -10.18
C LYS A 692 -2.77 -22.91 -8.66
N MET A 693 -3.57 -22.03 -8.06
CA MET A 693 -3.67 -21.77 -6.62
C MET A 693 -5.15 -21.79 -6.22
N HIS A 694 -5.42 -22.16 -4.96
CA HIS A 694 -6.74 -22.03 -4.36
C HIS A 694 -6.83 -20.65 -3.69
N SER A 695 -7.80 -19.80 -4.05
CA SER A 695 -7.95 -18.47 -3.45
C SER A 695 -9.39 -18.10 -3.18
N THR A 696 -9.65 -17.39 -2.09
CA THR A 696 -10.95 -16.74 -1.89
C THR A 696 -11.14 -15.59 -2.89
N PRO A 697 -12.40 -15.21 -3.20
CA PRO A 697 -12.68 -13.88 -3.76
C PRO A 697 -12.25 -12.77 -2.79
N GLU A 698 -12.37 -11.51 -3.22
CA GLU A 698 -12.20 -10.38 -2.30
C GLU A 698 -13.33 -10.36 -1.26
N ILE A 699 -12.92 -10.43 0.00
CA ILE A 699 -13.79 -10.38 1.17
C ILE A 699 -13.87 -8.94 1.65
N LEU A 700 -15.08 -8.43 1.83
CA LEU A 700 -15.35 -7.17 2.54
C LEU A 700 -15.96 -7.48 3.90
N LEU A 701 -15.36 -6.91 4.94
CA LEU A 701 -15.73 -7.10 6.35
C LEU A 701 -16.08 -5.73 6.94
N PRO A 702 -17.38 -5.40 7.11
CA PRO A 702 -17.82 -4.10 7.61
C PRO A 702 -17.24 -3.77 8.98
N VAL A 703 -16.72 -2.55 9.13
CA VAL A 703 -16.19 -1.99 10.38
C VAL A 703 -16.39 -0.47 10.37
N GLU A 704 -16.44 0.15 11.55
CA GLU A 704 -16.57 1.60 11.66
C GLU A 704 -15.40 2.34 10.98
N GLU A 705 -15.72 3.43 10.27
CA GLU A 705 -14.75 4.23 9.50
C GLU A 705 -13.59 4.76 10.36
N THR A 706 -13.90 5.08 11.62
CA THR A 706 -12.97 5.55 12.65
C THR A 706 -12.08 4.45 13.23
N GLU A 707 -12.51 3.18 13.19
CA GLU A 707 -11.79 2.06 13.81
C GLU A 707 -10.88 1.33 12.84
N LYS A 708 -11.23 1.27 11.53
CA LYS A 708 -10.62 0.36 10.54
C LYS A 708 -9.08 0.39 10.48
N PHE A 709 -8.45 1.57 10.59
CA PHE A 709 -6.99 1.67 10.59
C PHE A 709 -6.39 1.17 11.93
N SER A 710 -7.00 1.54 13.06
CA SER A 710 -6.57 1.08 14.39
C SER A 710 -6.69 -0.43 14.59
N LEU A 711 -7.60 -1.10 13.86
CA LEU A 711 -7.72 -2.55 13.83
C LEU A 711 -6.52 -3.21 13.12
N ILE A 712 -6.03 -2.61 12.04
CA ILE A 712 -4.80 -3.04 11.35
C ILE A 712 -3.57 -2.83 12.24
N ASP A 713 -3.43 -1.67 12.88
CA ASP A 713 -2.36 -1.40 13.84
C ASP A 713 -2.34 -2.45 14.96
N GLN A 714 -3.50 -2.73 15.57
CA GLN A 714 -3.60 -3.75 16.61
C GLN A 714 -3.36 -5.17 16.10
N LEU A 715 -3.67 -5.47 14.83
CA LEU A 715 -3.40 -6.78 14.22
C LEU A 715 -1.91 -6.97 13.94
N ARG A 716 -1.19 -5.91 13.53
CA ARG A 716 0.26 -5.89 13.44
C ARG A 716 0.91 -6.06 14.82
N ASP A 717 0.46 -5.30 15.82
CA ASP A 717 1.15 -5.17 17.11
C ASP A 717 0.80 -6.28 18.12
N LYS A 718 -0.33 -6.97 17.95
CA LYS A 718 -0.83 -8.02 18.87
C LYS A 718 -1.05 -9.38 18.20
N GLY A 719 -1.03 -9.46 16.87
CA GLY A 719 -1.27 -10.70 16.14
C GLY A 719 -0.09 -11.67 16.24
N ASN A 720 -0.39 -12.96 16.47
CA ASN A 720 0.60 -14.02 16.47
C ASN A 720 0.32 -15.02 15.34
N PHE A 721 1.17 -14.98 14.31
CA PHE A 721 1.08 -15.78 13.08
C PHE A 721 2.24 -16.79 12.96
N GLY A 722 2.78 -17.23 14.11
CA GLY A 722 3.83 -18.24 14.18
C GLY A 722 5.13 -17.83 13.49
N ASN A 723 5.41 -18.47 12.34
CA ASN A 723 6.59 -18.22 11.50
C ASN A 723 6.21 -17.63 10.13
N ALA A 724 5.08 -16.95 9.99
CA ALA A 724 4.78 -16.21 8.76
C ALA A 724 5.77 -15.04 8.57
N ASP A 725 6.09 -14.71 7.31
CA ASP A 725 6.67 -13.39 7.00
C ASP A 725 5.54 -12.35 6.91
N ILE A 726 5.82 -11.10 7.29
CA ILE A 726 4.78 -10.08 7.51
C ILE A 726 5.13 -8.81 6.73
N ASN A 727 4.39 -8.60 5.65
CA ASN A 727 4.50 -7.43 4.79
C ASN A 727 3.44 -6.38 5.19
N THR A 728 3.91 -5.17 5.49
CA THR A 728 3.13 -4.04 6.02
C THR A 728 3.00 -2.86 5.04
N ILE A 729 3.25 -3.07 3.75
CA ILE A 729 3.21 -2.00 2.72
C ILE A 729 1.81 -1.35 2.63
N ASP A 730 0.76 -2.15 2.76
CA ASP A 730 -0.64 -1.72 2.70
C ASP A 730 -1.52 -2.74 3.44
N GLY A 731 -1.81 -2.45 4.71
CA GLY A 731 -2.42 -3.41 5.62
C GLY A 731 -1.40 -4.39 6.20
N LEU A 732 -1.80 -5.65 6.29
CA LEU A 732 -1.03 -6.76 6.84
C LEU A 732 -1.17 -7.98 5.92
N ARG A 733 -0.15 -8.24 5.07
CA ARG A 733 -0.06 -9.45 4.24
C ARG A 733 0.88 -10.44 4.92
N ILE A 734 0.37 -11.63 5.18
CA ILE A 734 0.94 -12.64 6.07
C ILE A 734 1.29 -13.86 5.21
N GLU A 735 2.58 -14.04 4.89
CA GLU A 735 3.09 -15.07 3.97
C GLU A 735 3.51 -16.34 4.73
N PHE A 736 2.86 -17.45 4.41
CA PHE A 736 3.17 -18.80 4.88
C PHE A 736 3.93 -19.58 3.79
N PRO A 737 4.58 -20.71 4.11
CA PRO A 737 5.31 -21.50 3.11
C PRO A 737 4.45 -21.92 1.90
N ASP A 738 3.17 -22.17 2.15
CA ASP A 738 2.16 -22.84 1.31
C ASP A 738 0.97 -21.93 0.93
N GLY A 739 1.01 -20.64 1.27
CA GLY A 739 -0.06 -19.67 0.99
C GLY A 739 0.13 -18.32 1.69
N TRP A 740 -0.86 -17.43 1.63
CA TRP A 740 -0.87 -16.15 2.36
C TRP A 740 -2.29 -15.70 2.71
N GLY A 741 -2.38 -14.77 3.67
CA GLY A 741 -3.60 -14.06 4.02
C GLY A 741 -3.35 -12.55 4.15
N LEU A 742 -4.26 -11.74 3.61
CA LEU A 742 -4.23 -10.28 3.69
C LEU A 742 -5.38 -9.78 4.57
N VAL A 743 -5.09 -8.78 5.41
CA VAL A 743 -6.09 -7.92 6.05
C VAL A 743 -5.65 -6.47 5.87
N ARG A 744 -6.45 -5.64 5.20
CA ARG A 744 -6.15 -4.20 4.97
C ARG A 744 -7.38 -3.32 5.15
N ALA A 745 -7.21 -2.07 5.54
CA ALA A 745 -8.30 -1.10 5.59
C ALA A 745 -8.68 -0.65 4.16
N SER A 746 -9.98 -0.54 3.86
CA SER A 746 -10.43 0.05 2.60
C SER A 746 -10.24 1.57 2.60
N ASN A 747 -9.74 2.11 1.47
CA ASN A 747 -9.56 3.56 1.27
C ASN A 747 -10.81 4.25 0.69
N THR A 748 -11.87 3.47 0.39
CA THR A 748 -13.08 3.93 -0.30
C THR A 748 -14.39 3.53 0.39
N THR A 749 -14.33 2.64 1.37
CA THR A 749 -15.47 2.11 2.12
C THR A 749 -15.11 1.86 3.58
N SER A 750 -16.12 1.79 4.45
CA SER A 750 -15.98 1.48 5.89
C SER A 750 -15.94 -0.04 6.09
N ALA A 751 -14.83 -0.63 5.66
CA ALA A 751 -14.59 -2.07 5.70
C ALA A 751 -13.10 -2.39 5.81
N LEU A 752 -12.80 -3.59 6.33
CA LEU A 752 -11.55 -4.28 6.05
C LEU A 752 -11.72 -5.12 4.78
N THR A 753 -10.76 -5.03 3.87
CA THR A 753 -10.59 -5.99 2.77
C THR A 753 -9.76 -7.16 3.26
N LEU A 754 -10.17 -8.38 2.93
CA LEU A 754 -9.39 -9.60 3.11
C LEU A 754 -9.30 -10.40 1.79
N ARG A 755 -8.23 -11.17 1.63
CA ARG A 755 -8.09 -12.24 0.63
C ARG A 755 -7.15 -13.31 1.18
N PHE A 756 -7.42 -14.57 0.85
CA PHE A 756 -6.56 -15.70 1.20
C PHE A 756 -6.23 -16.50 -0.07
N GLU A 757 -5.02 -17.03 -0.16
CA GLU A 757 -4.57 -17.89 -1.26
C GLU A 757 -3.63 -18.99 -0.72
N ALA A 758 -3.73 -20.21 -1.23
CA ALA A 758 -2.85 -21.32 -0.86
C ALA A 758 -2.67 -22.35 -1.98
N GLU A 759 -1.67 -23.22 -1.84
CA GLU A 759 -1.36 -24.28 -2.80
C GLU A 759 -2.39 -25.42 -2.79
N ASN A 760 -3.27 -25.47 -1.79
CA ASN A 760 -4.37 -26.44 -1.66
C ASN A 760 -5.41 -25.95 -0.63
N GLU A 761 -6.61 -26.54 -0.67
CA GLU A 761 -7.75 -26.21 0.19
C GLU A 761 -7.47 -26.34 1.70
N GLN A 762 -6.67 -27.33 2.11
CA GLN A 762 -6.36 -27.57 3.53
C GLN A 762 -5.44 -26.48 4.10
N ALA A 763 -4.49 -26.00 3.29
CA ALA A 763 -3.66 -24.86 3.60
C ALA A 763 -4.47 -23.55 3.59
N LEU A 764 -5.41 -23.38 2.64
CA LEU A 764 -6.30 -22.22 2.57
C LEU A 764 -7.14 -22.09 3.85
N GLU A 765 -7.79 -23.18 4.27
CA GLU A 765 -8.61 -23.20 5.48
C GLU A 765 -7.79 -22.93 6.75
N ARG A 766 -6.59 -23.52 6.86
CA ARG A 766 -5.68 -23.29 7.99
C ARG A 766 -5.30 -21.81 8.08
N ILE A 767 -4.89 -21.20 6.97
CA ILE A 767 -4.47 -19.80 6.92
C ILE A 767 -5.66 -18.87 7.25
N ARG A 768 -6.83 -19.13 6.65
CA ARG A 768 -8.09 -18.42 6.94
C ARG A 768 -8.41 -18.47 8.44
N THR A 769 -8.41 -19.67 9.03
CA THR A 769 -8.68 -19.89 10.45
C THR A 769 -7.65 -19.22 11.36
N GLU A 770 -6.36 -19.28 11.02
CA GLU A 770 -5.28 -18.68 11.82
C GLU A 770 -5.36 -17.15 11.85
N VAL A 771 -5.54 -16.51 10.69
CA VAL A 771 -5.63 -15.04 10.55
C VAL A 771 -6.92 -14.50 11.17
N MET A 772 -8.08 -15.09 10.85
CA MET A 772 -9.36 -14.71 11.48
C MET A 772 -9.36 -14.99 12.98
N GLY A 773 -8.62 -16.00 13.42
CA GLY A 773 -8.38 -16.30 14.84
C GLY A 773 -7.57 -15.22 15.57
N GLN A 774 -6.69 -14.47 14.91
CA GLN A 774 -6.07 -13.28 15.51
C GLN A 774 -7.02 -12.08 15.50
N LEU A 775 -7.69 -11.81 14.37
CA LEU A 775 -8.60 -10.67 14.23
C LEU A 775 -9.74 -10.71 15.27
N ARG A 776 -10.33 -11.88 15.51
CA ARG A 776 -11.35 -12.10 16.56
C ARG A 776 -10.86 -11.88 18.00
N LYS A 777 -9.56 -11.96 18.29
CA LYS A 777 -9.01 -11.62 19.63
C LYS A 777 -8.94 -10.11 19.86
N ILE A 778 -8.80 -9.35 18.79
CA ILE A 778 -8.64 -7.89 18.81
C ILE A 778 -10.01 -7.20 18.77
N ALA A 779 -10.91 -7.70 17.93
CA ALA A 779 -12.28 -7.20 17.83
C ALA A 779 -13.30 -8.36 17.92
N PRO A 780 -13.64 -8.82 19.15
CA PRO A 780 -14.56 -9.95 19.36
C PRO A 780 -16.00 -9.70 18.87
N ALA A 781 -16.37 -8.44 18.66
CA ALA A 781 -17.69 -8.03 18.19
C ALA A 781 -17.84 -8.06 16.65
N ILE A 782 -16.75 -8.28 15.89
CA ILE A 782 -16.83 -8.37 14.43
C ILE A 782 -17.64 -9.60 14.02
N THR A 783 -18.79 -9.34 13.39
CA THR A 783 -19.57 -10.36 12.69
C THR A 783 -18.82 -10.77 11.43
N VAL A 784 -18.13 -11.90 11.52
CA VAL A 784 -17.52 -12.57 10.37
C VAL A 784 -18.65 -13.20 9.55
N PRO A 785 -18.77 -12.93 8.24
CA PRO A 785 -19.74 -13.60 7.37
C PRO A 785 -19.64 -15.13 7.45
N ASP A 786 -20.77 -15.82 7.39
CA ASP A 786 -20.81 -17.29 7.37
C ASP A 786 -20.32 -17.82 6.02
N TRP A 787 -19.04 -18.20 5.97
CA TRP A 787 -18.32 -18.66 4.77
C TRP A 787 -18.75 -20.05 4.23
N GLN A 788 -20.04 -20.40 4.32
CA GLN A 788 -20.60 -21.69 3.89
C GLN A 788 -21.54 -21.56 2.68
N LEU A 789 -21.36 -20.51 1.86
CA LEU A 789 -22.26 -20.14 0.75
C LEU A 789 -21.49 -19.79 -0.55
N LEU A 790 -20.27 -20.30 -0.72
CA LEU A 790 -19.47 -20.16 -1.94
C LEU A 790 -18.69 -21.48 -2.21
N ASP A 791 -19.48 -22.56 -2.40
CA ASP A 791 -19.09 -23.79 -3.12
C ASP A 791 -19.70 -23.73 -4.53
#